data_AF-A0A507ASE5-F1
#
_entry.id   AF-A0A507ASE5-F1
#
_cell.length_a   1.000
_cell.length_b   1.000
_cell.length_c   1.000
_cell.angle_alpha   90.00
_cell.angle_beta   90.00
_cell.angle_gamma   90.00
#
_symmetry.space_group_name_H-M   'P 1'
#
loop_
_entity.id
_entity.type
_entity.pdbx_description
1 polymer ?
#
loop_
_entity_poly.entity_id
_entity_poly.type
_entity_poly.pdbx_seq_one_letter_code
_entity_poly.pdbx_strand_id
1 'polypeptide(L)'
;MAPIYQKALVIGATSGIGLAFADKLIANGTRVIASGRRQERLDAFQAAHRDDNGFAFTAALDLTKLASIPEFAASVLAEHPDLDCVILNSGIQRAFDFSKPETIDLSAVDEEVTTNYTSYVHLLVAFLPHLQRLASQEGKTAHLVFISATMGLVPGLLRTPNYNATKSALHSLIMALRQQLVDAGYGRLRVVEVFPPAVQTELHDERHQPDLLNGGEIGMPLQQYTDTMFNELAKGAEDYIGIGHVTAWLGEGGFENERQKLFQKQHVALKETLEKSNNQPPPPPPPQNGRGRRNRVMGPQSALTDYLSAHNISAREIAESAARRRAQAESSSEANTGTTEDSANATISTAADEKRKKQTQALREKIKKSEGYKRRVEWSDEDEDEILRQMVNLSAPLPGQMENCAICSKRFTVTPYSLAGPNGGLLCSPCGKELAKENAGAQRKKKKPRTSGGAIGQRRKVASSILDGTYTIGAKNLVTLCVETLAKNIDLADDLGSLPEPVIDKIARILSKRRLVNSKTIHLFMQSSAHELKVYDGGKLSSDDIMLIFQTTPNLRRFKLRNAVQFKDEVMDFLISRNLNLESLDIQGANLISDSKWIEYIKAKGRSLRALKIHHTDMHVTDDLLDHLPVYAPGLKCLKLIGNQRVSGLGLKALAKLKQLEQLSLRLATEVHSDVFVDLLADIGPNLRTFSLENVENVDNTVLDAVHAHCRKLKKLRITESAEMTDSGFKRLFTDWANPPLEFIDLEKCRELEESRENTNNIGLCDEGFIAMMNHSAKSLRELNIHACRHISSEAFEQVFGPEQEKVYPELKKAEVSFIWSVTDWEVASIFRACPNLKELNVFGCMKVKGQIGVPRGRILVGVPNADGMMIEGDDDNV
;
A
#
# COMPACT_ATOMS: atom_id res chain seq x y z
N MET A 1 -2.11 49.21 21.57
CA MET A 1 -0.98 48.31 21.28
C MET A 1 -0.66 48.44 19.80
N ALA A 2 0.58 48.21 19.38
CA ALA A 2 0.89 48.10 17.95
C ALA A 2 0.14 46.87 17.38
N PRO A 3 -0.38 46.93 16.15
CA PRO A 3 -1.10 45.82 15.57
C PRO A 3 -0.17 44.64 15.30
N ILE A 4 -0.66 43.40 15.45
CA ILE A 4 0.15 42.20 15.24
C ILE A 4 0.55 42.02 13.77
N TYR A 5 -0.27 42.55 12.85
CA TYR A 5 0.00 42.66 11.42
C TYR A 5 -0.36 44.06 10.95
N GLN A 6 0.37 44.65 10.00
CA GLN A 6 -0.02 45.94 9.44
C GLN A 6 -1.23 45.76 8.52
N LYS A 7 -1.22 44.73 7.67
CA LYS A 7 -2.31 44.42 6.75
C LYS A 7 -2.46 42.92 6.51
N ALA A 8 -3.63 42.39 6.82
CA ALA A 8 -3.94 40.96 6.72
C ALA A 8 -5.05 40.66 5.69
N LEU A 9 -4.84 39.66 4.85
CA LEU A 9 -5.88 39.04 4.02
C LEU A 9 -6.43 37.82 4.77
N VAL A 10 -7.72 37.80 5.05
CA VAL A 10 -8.39 36.67 5.72
C VAL A 10 -9.27 35.93 4.71
N ILE A 11 -8.82 34.74 4.30
CA ILE A 11 -9.56 33.85 3.41
C ILE A 11 -10.56 33.03 4.23
N GLY A 12 -11.85 33.14 3.90
CA GLY A 12 -12.94 32.53 4.66
C GLY A 12 -13.48 33.45 5.76
N ALA A 13 -13.48 34.76 5.54
CA ALA A 13 -13.88 35.80 6.50
C ALA A 13 -15.38 36.13 6.50
N THR A 14 -16.23 35.31 5.85
CA THR A 14 -17.68 35.58 5.77
C THR A 14 -18.49 34.90 6.88
N SER A 15 -17.84 34.13 7.77
CA SER A 15 -18.46 33.49 8.92
C SER A 15 -17.46 32.92 9.92
N GLY A 16 -17.99 32.46 11.07
CA GLY A 16 -17.27 31.65 12.05
C GLY A 16 -15.98 32.30 12.53
N ILE A 17 -14.93 31.48 12.64
CA ILE A 17 -13.59 31.91 13.10
C ILE A 17 -13.03 33.04 12.22
N GLY A 18 -13.17 32.94 10.89
CA GLY A 18 -12.57 33.91 9.98
C GLY A 18 -13.16 35.31 10.11
N LEU A 19 -14.50 35.41 10.22
CA LEU A 19 -15.19 36.68 10.45
C LEU A 19 -14.83 37.25 11.83
N ALA A 20 -14.97 36.47 12.90
CA ALA A 20 -14.69 36.94 14.25
C ALA A 20 -13.23 37.38 14.42
N PHE A 21 -12.29 36.69 13.77
CA PHE A 21 -10.88 37.05 13.81
C PHE A 21 -10.58 38.30 12.97
N ALA A 22 -11.25 38.49 11.82
CA ALA A 22 -11.16 39.73 11.05
C ALA A 22 -11.61 40.94 11.90
N ASP A 23 -12.76 40.84 12.58
CA ASP A 23 -13.27 41.88 13.48
C ASP A 23 -12.27 42.16 14.62
N LYS A 24 -11.71 41.10 15.22
CA LYS A 24 -10.71 41.21 16.30
C LYS A 24 -9.43 41.90 15.84
N LEU A 25 -8.96 41.60 14.63
CA LEU A 25 -7.79 42.24 14.02
C LEU A 25 -8.02 43.74 13.80
N ILE A 26 -9.17 44.12 13.23
CA ILE A 26 -9.55 45.53 13.03
C ILE A 26 -9.61 46.27 14.37
N ALA A 27 -10.28 45.69 15.37
CA ALA A 27 -10.38 46.27 16.71
C ALA A 27 -9.02 46.48 17.38
N ASN A 28 -7.96 45.82 16.91
CA ASN A 28 -6.59 45.96 17.41
C ASN A 28 -5.64 46.65 16.40
N GLY A 29 -6.20 47.35 15.41
CA GLY A 29 -5.46 48.24 14.52
C GLY A 29 -4.82 47.57 13.31
N THR A 30 -5.18 46.33 12.98
CA THR A 30 -4.76 45.70 11.72
C THR A 30 -5.73 46.07 10.61
N ARG A 31 -5.22 46.44 9.43
CA ARG A 31 -6.06 46.60 8.24
C ARG A 31 -6.39 45.23 7.66
N VAL A 32 -7.66 44.92 7.43
CA VAL A 32 -8.11 43.59 7.01
C VAL A 32 -8.77 43.63 5.63
N ILE A 33 -8.37 42.71 4.77
CA ILE A 33 -9.08 42.37 3.54
C ILE A 33 -9.84 41.07 3.83
N ALA A 34 -11.17 41.16 3.95
CA ALA A 34 -12.02 40.01 4.14
C ALA A 34 -12.36 39.36 2.80
N SER A 35 -12.17 38.05 2.70
CA SER A 35 -12.47 37.30 1.48
C SER A 35 -13.36 36.09 1.73
N GLY A 36 -14.27 35.84 0.80
CA GLY A 36 -15.12 34.67 0.77
C GLY A 36 -16.08 34.70 -0.42
N ARG A 37 -16.86 33.63 -0.59
CA ARG A 37 -17.75 33.46 -1.75
C ARG A 37 -19.10 34.18 -1.64
N ARG A 38 -19.51 34.59 -0.43
CA ARG A 38 -20.83 35.19 -0.15
C ARG A 38 -20.75 36.71 -0.19
N GLN A 39 -21.09 37.31 -1.33
CA GLN A 39 -21.01 38.77 -1.52
C GLN A 39 -21.83 39.55 -0.47
N GLU A 40 -23.06 39.10 -0.20
CA GLU A 40 -23.95 39.71 0.79
C GLU A 40 -23.32 39.86 2.19
N ARG A 41 -22.49 38.87 2.61
CA ARG A 41 -21.81 38.90 3.91
C ARG A 41 -20.54 39.75 3.89
N LEU A 42 -19.90 39.88 2.73
CA LEU A 42 -18.80 40.83 2.54
C LEU A 42 -19.34 42.27 2.59
N ASP A 43 -20.48 42.53 1.94
CA ASP A 43 -21.12 43.85 1.97
C ASP A 43 -21.54 44.23 3.41
N ALA A 44 -22.06 43.25 4.17
CA ALA A 44 -22.40 43.43 5.58
C ALA A 44 -21.16 43.69 6.45
N PHE A 45 -20.06 42.95 6.24
CA PHE A 45 -18.78 43.19 6.91
C PHE A 45 -18.25 44.60 6.62
N GLN A 46 -18.26 45.01 5.34
CA GLN A 46 -17.85 46.34 4.92
C GLN A 46 -18.74 47.42 5.56
N ALA A 47 -20.05 47.16 5.71
CA ALA A 47 -20.99 48.06 6.36
C ALA A 47 -20.74 48.20 7.87
N ALA A 48 -20.48 47.09 8.56
CA ALA A 48 -20.22 47.06 10.00
C ALA A 48 -18.95 47.84 10.40
N HIS A 49 -17.97 47.90 9.50
CA HIS A 49 -16.68 48.56 9.72
C HIS A 49 -16.50 49.88 8.93
N ARG A 50 -17.60 50.53 8.50
CA ARG A 50 -17.53 51.81 7.77
C ARG A 50 -16.84 52.91 8.57
N ASP A 51 -17.10 52.96 9.87
CA ASP A 51 -16.59 54.01 10.76
C ASP A 51 -15.13 53.77 11.18
N ASP A 52 -14.58 52.58 10.91
CA ASP A 52 -13.19 52.22 11.19
C ASP A 52 -12.20 52.82 10.18
N ASN A 53 -12.64 53.77 9.35
CA ASN A 53 -11.81 54.72 8.59
C ASN A 53 -10.69 54.08 7.75
N GLY A 54 -11.04 53.08 6.93
CA GLY A 54 -10.13 52.45 5.96
C GLY A 54 -9.36 51.23 6.50
N PHE A 55 -9.88 50.58 7.54
CA PHE A 55 -9.33 49.34 8.09
C PHE A 55 -10.02 48.07 7.57
N ALA A 56 -11.17 48.17 6.93
CA ALA A 56 -11.88 47.04 6.32
C ALA A 56 -11.94 47.18 4.79
N PHE A 57 -11.50 46.13 4.10
CA PHE A 57 -11.59 45.93 2.66
C PHE A 57 -12.23 44.57 2.39
N THR A 58 -12.77 44.38 1.20
CA THR A 58 -13.38 43.10 0.80
C THR A 58 -12.93 42.67 -0.58
N ALA A 59 -12.73 41.36 -0.76
CA ALA A 59 -12.36 40.79 -2.04
C ALA A 59 -13.03 39.42 -2.21
N ALA A 60 -13.97 39.31 -3.14
CA ALA A 60 -14.73 38.08 -3.35
C ALA A 60 -13.86 36.96 -3.97
N LEU A 61 -13.95 35.76 -3.41
CA LEU A 61 -13.28 34.58 -3.94
C LEU A 61 -14.08 33.31 -3.61
N ASP A 62 -14.33 32.51 -4.64
CA ASP A 62 -14.79 31.13 -4.50
C ASP A 62 -13.60 30.18 -4.67
N LEU A 63 -13.20 29.55 -3.57
CA LEU A 63 -12.01 28.68 -3.52
C LEU A 63 -12.16 27.39 -4.30
N THR A 64 -13.39 27.00 -4.64
CA THR A 64 -13.63 25.83 -5.50
C THR A 64 -13.26 26.13 -6.96
N LYS A 65 -13.19 27.41 -7.35
CA LYS A 65 -12.79 27.86 -8.68
C LYS A 65 -11.29 28.12 -8.76
N LEU A 66 -10.49 27.05 -8.69
CA LEU A 66 -9.03 27.12 -8.59
C LEU A 66 -8.36 28.00 -9.69
N ALA A 67 -8.95 28.06 -10.88
CA ALA A 67 -8.46 28.86 -12.00
C ALA A 67 -8.55 30.38 -11.79
N SER A 68 -9.43 30.87 -10.91
CA SER A 68 -9.56 32.31 -10.64
C SER A 68 -8.58 32.81 -9.57
N ILE A 69 -7.92 31.92 -8.83
CA ILE A 69 -7.01 32.30 -7.73
C ILE A 69 -5.83 33.17 -8.19
N PRO A 70 -5.16 32.91 -9.33
CA PRO A 70 -4.07 33.76 -9.80
C PRO A 70 -4.52 35.20 -10.10
N GLU A 71 -5.67 35.36 -10.77
CA GLU A 71 -6.23 36.69 -11.09
C GLU A 71 -6.66 37.43 -9.82
N PHE A 72 -7.31 36.72 -8.89
CA PHE A 72 -7.67 37.26 -7.57
C PHE A 72 -6.44 37.77 -6.82
N ALA A 73 -5.38 36.95 -6.71
CA ALA A 73 -4.17 37.34 -6.02
C ALA A 73 -3.50 38.55 -6.69
N ALA A 74 -3.46 38.58 -8.02
CA ALA A 74 -2.91 39.72 -8.76
C ALA A 74 -3.69 41.02 -8.48
N SER A 75 -5.02 40.97 -8.45
CA SER A 75 -5.88 42.12 -8.11
C SER A 75 -5.64 42.60 -6.67
N VAL A 76 -5.67 41.68 -5.69
CA VAL A 76 -5.43 42.02 -4.28
C VAL A 76 -4.05 42.64 -4.08
N LEU A 77 -3.01 42.09 -4.70
CA LEU A 77 -1.64 42.59 -4.55
C LEU A 77 -1.40 43.91 -5.30
N ALA A 78 -2.16 44.20 -6.36
CA ALA A 78 -2.10 45.49 -7.04
C ALA A 78 -2.70 46.61 -6.17
N GLU A 79 -3.80 46.33 -5.48
CA GLU A 79 -4.48 47.29 -4.60
C GLU A 79 -3.83 47.38 -3.21
N HIS A 80 -3.18 46.31 -2.77
CA HIS A 80 -2.60 46.18 -1.43
C HIS A 80 -1.16 45.64 -1.47
N PRO A 81 -0.21 46.39 -2.05
CA PRO A 81 1.21 46.00 -2.11
C PRO A 81 1.90 45.98 -0.74
N ASP A 82 1.25 46.47 0.30
CA ASP A 82 1.67 46.47 1.71
C ASP A 82 1.14 45.26 2.50
N LEU A 83 0.46 44.31 1.85
CA LEU A 83 -0.04 43.08 2.47
C LEU A 83 1.09 42.27 3.11
N ASP A 84 1.12 42.18 4.44
CA ASP A 84 2.18 41.51 5.21
C ASP A 84 1.73 40.19 5.86
N CYS A 85 0.42 39.91 5.88
CA CYS A 85 -0.13 38.67 6.43
C CYS A 85 -1.21 38.06 5.54
N VAL A 86 -1.13 36.75 5.29
CA VAL A 86 -2.22 35.97 4.65
C VAL A 86 -2.68 34.89 5.62
N ILE A 87 -3.96 34.91 5.99
CA ILE A 87 -4.59 33.95 6.90
C ILE A 87 -5.53 33.06 6.09
N LEU A 88 -5.20 31.77 6.04
CA LEU A 88 -5.97 30.74 5.35
C LEU A 88 -6.84 30.01 6.38
N ASN A 89 -8.12 30.38 6.44
CA ASN A 89 -9.08 29.88 7.44
C ASN A 89 -10.22 29.03 6.84
N SER A 90 -10.58 29.26 5.58
CA SER A 90 -11.71 28.57 4.93
C SER A 90 -11.63 27.05 5.03
N GLY A 91 -12.73 26.40 5.38
CA GLY A 91 -12.84 24.95 5.33
C GLY A 91 -14.29 24.49 5.40
N ILE A 92 -14.53 23.27 4.94
CA ILE A 92 -15.80 22.54 5.11
C ILE A 92 -15.54 21.19 5.76
N GLN A 93 -16.59 20.64 6.36
CA GLN A 93 -16.56 19.34 7.02
C GLN A 93 -17.78 18.50 6.58
N ARG A 94 -17.56 17.25 6.20
CA ARG A 94 -18.58 16.32 5.67
C ARG A 94 -18.50 14.94 6.33
N ALA A 95 -19.67 14.32 6.49
CA ALA A 95 -19.81 12.98 7.03
C ALA A 95 -19.63 11.91 5.94
N PHE A 96 -18.81 10.90 6.20
CA PHE A 96 -18.68 9.76 5.29
C PHE A 96 -18.61 8.45 6.08
N ASP A 97 -19.55 7.54 5.82
CA ASP A 97 -19.56 6.18 6.37
C ASP A 97 -19.12 5.18 5.29
N PHE A 98 -17.82 4.88 5.24
CA PHE A 98 -17.26 3.91 4.29
C PHE A 98 -17.66 2.46 4.55
N SER A 99 -18.35 2.15 5.66
CA SER A 99 -19.01 0.84 5.82
C SER A 99 -20.26 0.70 4.94
N LYS A 100 -20.79 1.83 4.44
CA LYS A 100 -21.94 1.94 3.53
C LYS A 100 -21.52 2.72 2.27
N PRO A 101 -20.68 2.13 1.41
CA PRO A 101 -20.12 2.84 0.25
C PRO A 101 -21.20 3.41 -0.69
N GLU A 102 -22.40 2.84 -0.70
CA GLU A 102 -23.56 3.32 -1.45
C GLU A 102 -24.09 4.69 -0.99
N THR A 103 -23.80 5.12 0.24
CA THR A 103 -24.21 6.43 0.77
C THR A 103 -23.19 7.54 0.48
N ILE A 104 -22.06 7.21 -0.15
CA ILE A 104 -20.96 8.15 -0.36
C ILE A 104 -21.18 8.94 -1.64
N ASP A 105 -21.29 10.26 -1.49
CA ASP A 105 -21.20 11.21 -2.59
C ASP A 105 -19.73 11.62 -2.81
N LEU A 106 -19.13 11.13 -3.90
CA LEU A 106 -17.76 11.46 -4.25
C LEU A 106 -17.58 12.94 -4.62
N SER A 107 -18.63 13.63 -5.08
CA SER A 107 -18.52 15.06 -5.38
C SER A 107 -18.31 15.89 -4.11
N ALA A 108 -18.95 15.49 -3.00
CA ALA A 108 -18.71 16.10 -1.69
C ALA A 108 -17.31 15.80 -1.13
N VAL A 109 -16.77 14.60 -1.42
CA VAL A 109 -15.37 14.25 -1.10
C VAL A 109 -14.41 15.19 -1.85
N ASP A 110 -14.61 15.34 -3.16
CA ASP A 110 -13.79 16.20 -4.02
C ASP A 110 -13.91 17.68 -3.64
N GLU A 111 -15.11 18.16 -3.29
CA GLU A 111 -15.34 19.52 -2.81
C GLU A 111 -14.57 19.78 -1.50
N GLU A 112 -14.58 18.83 -0.56
CA GLU A 112 -13.87 18.95 0.72
C GLU A 112 -12.35 18.94 0.54
N VAL A 113 -11.82 18.07 -0.33
CA VAL A 113 -10.38 18.07 -0.69
C VAL A 113 -9.99 19.37 -1.37
N THR A 114 -10.81 19.84 -2.32
CA THR A 114 -10.55 21.06 -3.07
C THR A 114 -10.55 22.28 -2.16
N THR A 115 -11.54 22.38 -1.27
CA THR A 115 -11.70 23.52 -0.36
C THR A 115 -10.64 23.53 0.73
N ASN A 116 -10.39 22.40 1.39
CA ASN A 116 -9.54 22.35 2.58
C ASN A 116 -8.04 22.22 2.29
N TYR A 117 -7.67 21.75 1.09
CA TYR A 117 -6.26 21.48 0.74
C TYR A 117 -5.85 22.07 -0.61
N THR A 118 -6.49 21.65 -1.72
CA THR A 118 -6.03 22.05 -3.06
C THR A 118 -6.04 23.57 -3.25
N SER A 119 -7.09 24.25 -2.81
CA SER A 119 -7.17 25.72 -2.91
C SER A 119 -6.08 26.43 -2.10
N TYR A 120 -5.66 25.87 -0.97
CA TYR A 120 -4.58 26.41 -0.14
C TYR A 120 -3.23 26.31 -0.86
N VAL A 121 -2.98 25.22 -1.58
CA VAL A 121 -1.78 25.08 -2.42
C VAL A 121 -1.78 26.15 -3.52
N HIS A 122 -2.92 26.38 -4.17
CA HIS A 122 -3.04 27.42 -5.20
C HIS A 122 -2.83 28.83 -4.63
N LEU A 123 -3.42 29.14 -3.48
CA LEU A 123 -3.25 30.43 -2.79
C LEU A 123 -1.80 30.63 -2.34
N LEU A 124 -1.17 29.59 -1.81
CA LEU A 124 0.25 29.60 -1.45
C LEU A 124 1.09 30.00 -2.66
N VAL A 125 0.95 29.30 -3.79
CA VAL A 125 1.72 29.62 -5.00
C VAL A 125 1.47 31.05 -5.48
N ALA A 126 0.24 31.55 -5.37
CA ALA A 126 -0.12 32.88 -5.84
C ALA A 126 0.43 34.02 -4.95
N PHE A 127 0.42 33.86 -3.62
CA PHE A 127 0.84 34.92 -2.68
C PHE A 127 2.29 34.81 -2.21
N LEU A 128 2.90 33.61 -2.26
CA LEU A 128 4.23 33.38 -1.72
C LEU A 128 5.33 34.28 -2.33
N PRO A 129 5.37 34.56 -3.64
CA PRO A 129 6.40 35.44 -4.22
C PRO A 129 6.38 36.86 -3.62
N HIS A 130 5.19 37.37 -3.28
CA HIS A 130 5.03 38.68 -2.65
C HIS A 130 5.54 38.66 -1.21
N LEU A 131 5.11 37.68 -0.42
CA LEU A 131 5.52 37.54 0.98
C LEU A 131 7.03 37.30 1.12
N GLN A 132 7.62 36.50 0.23
CA GLN A 132 9.07 36.32 0.14
C GLN A 132 9.80 37.64 -0.13
N ARG A 133 9.30 38.44 -1.09
CA ARG A 133 9.86 39.76 -1.41
C ARG A 133 9.82 40.69 -0.21
N LEU A 134 8.72 40.70 0.54
CA LEU A 134 8.62 41.49 1.77
C LEU A 134 9.60 41.00 2.84
N ALA A 135 9.68 39.70 3.08
CA ALA A 135 10.59 39.10 4.08
C ALA A 135 12.08 39.27 3.72
N SER A 136 12.42 39.46 2.45
CA SER A 136 13.79 39.81 2.01
C SER A 136 14.18 41.25 2.34
N GLN A 137 13.22 42.16 2.57
CA GLN A 137 13.51 43.55 2.95
C GLN A 137 13.98 43.61 4.40
N GLU A 138 14.99 44.43 4.66
CA GLU A 138 15.54 44.60 6.00
C GLU A 138 14.50 45.16 6.97
N GLY A 139 14.42 44.56 8.17
CA GLY A 139 13.47 44.95 9.21
C GLY A 139 12.01 44.59 8.97
N LYS A 140 11.67 43.89 7.87
CA LYS A 140 10.28 43.44 7.60
C LYS A 140 10.09 41.96 7.86
N THR A 141 8.95 41.64 8.48
CA THR A 141 8.46 40.28 8.70
C THR A 141 7.17 40.12 7.92
N ALA A 142 6.99 38.97 7.30
CA ALA A 142 5.74 38.60 6.63
C ALA A 142 5.19 37.32 7.25
N HIS A 143 3.89 37.11 7.17
CA HIS A 143 3.20 36.03 7.86
C HIS A 143 2.29 35.25 6.90
N LEU A 144 2.36 33.93 7.02
CA LEU A 144 1.41 33.01 6.42
C LEU A 144 0.82 32.14 7.53
N VAL A 145 -0.46 32.35 7.84
CA VAL A 145 -1.14 31.72 8.97
C VAL A 145 -2.16 30.71 8.44
N PHE A 146 -2.11 29.49 8.95
CA PHE A 146 -3.03 28.41 8.59
C PHE A 146 -3.91 28.03 9.76
N ILE A 147 -5.23 28.01 9.55
CA ILE A 147 -6.18 27.47 10.53
C ILE A 147 -6.42 25.99 10.21
N SER A 148 -5.75 25.15 10.99
CA SER A 148 -5.74 23.70 10.84
C SER A 148 -6.86 23.06 11.66
N ALA A 149 -6.63 21.86 12.17
CA ALA A 149 -7.46 21.21 13.18
C ALA A 149 -6.63 20.16 13.94
N THR A 150 -6.94 19.90 15.21
CA THR A 150 -6.28 18.82 15.97
C THR A 150 -6.42 17.45 15.29
N MET A 151 -7.50 17.27 14.54
CA MET A 151 -7.79 16.10 13.69
C MET A 151 -6.75 15.85 12.58
N GLY A 152 -5.96 16.87 12.20
CA GLY A 152 -4.83 16.71 11.30
C GLY A 152 -3.62 16.02 11.93
N LEU A 153 -3.52 16.06 13.27
CA LEU A 153 -2.48 15.37 14.05
C LEU A 153 -2.90 13.94 14.37
N VAL A 154 -4.11 13.77 14.88
CA VAL A 154 -4.69 12.46 15.27
C VAL A 154 -6.12 12.38 14.73
N PRO A 155 -6.44 11.42 13.84
CA PRO A 155 -7.77 11.32 13.22
C PRO A 155 -8.81 10.73 14.19
N GLY A 156 -9.21 11.51 15.19
CA GLY A 156 -10.12 11.07 16.27
C GLY A 156 -11.61 11.11 15.91
N LEU A 157 -12.01 11.91 14.91
CA LEU A 157 -13.41 12.04 14.52
C LEU A 157 -13.74 11.10 13.36
N LEU A 158 -14.09 9.86 13.70
CA LEU A 158 -14.24 8.76 12.73
C LEU A 158 -15.32 9.00 11.67
N ARG A 159 -16.34 9.79 11.98
CA ARG A 159 -17.42 10.16 11.04
C ARG A 159 -16.97 11.10 9.92
N THR A 160 -15.81 11.73 10.04
CA THR A 160 -15.27 12.67 9.03
C THR A 160 -13.88 12.24 8.56
N PRO A 161 -13.73 11.04 7.98
CA PRO A 161 -12.42 10.50 7.64
C PRO A 161 -11.72 11.37 6.57
N ASN A 162 -12.47 11.89 5.59
CA ASN A 162 -11.92 12.73 4.54
C ASN A 162 -11.47 14.11 5.07
N TYR A 163 -12.27 14.76 5.93
CA TYR A 163 -11.85 15.98 6.63
C TYR A 163 -10.52 15.79 7.38
N ASN A 164 -10.40 14.71 8.17
CA ASN A 164 -9.17 14.41 8.90
C ASN A 164 -8.00 14.26 7.93
N ALA A 165 -8.19 13.53 6.82
CA ALA A 165 -7.17 13.36 5.79
C ALA A 165 -6.73 14.69 5.16
N THR A 166 -7.68 15.61 4.86
CA THR A 166 -7.33 16.93 4.31
C THR A 166 -6.50 17.78 5.28
N LYS A 167 -6.82 17.72 6.59
CA LYS A 167 -6.07 18.46 7.62
C LYS A 167 -4.70 17.83 7.89
N SER A 168 -4.56 16.51 7.83
CA SER A 168 -3.25 15.84 7.88
C SER A 168 -2.39 16.19 6.66
N ALA A 169 -2.97 16.20 5.46
CA ALA A 169 -2.27 16.60 4.24
C ALA A 169 -1.79 18.06 4.31
N LEU A 170 -2.65 18.97 4.79
CA LEU A 170 -2.31 20.37 5.00
C LEU A 170 -1.17 20.52 6.02
N HIS A 171 -1.24 19.83 7.14
CA HIS A 171 -0.20 19.87 8.16
C HIS A 171 1.17 19.40 7.61
N SER A 172 1.20 18.27 6.90
CA SER A 172 2.44 17.79 6.26
C SER A 172 3.01 18.77 5.24
N LEU A 173 2.15 19.45 4.47
CA LEU A 173 2.57 20.51 3.55
C LEU A 173 3.20 21.69 4.30
N ILE A 174 2.59 22.13 5.40
CA ILE A 174 3.06 23.27 6.21
C ILE A 174 4.45 22.97 6.81
N MET A 175 4.67 21.76 7.34
CA MET A 175 5.98 21.34 7.86
C MET A 175 7.08 21.47 6.80
N ALA A 176 6.84 20.91 5.61
CA ALA A 176 7.79 20.94 4.52
C ALA A 176 8.01 22.37 3.99
N LEU A 177 6.94 23.13 3.81
CA LEU A 177 6.99 24.52 3.35
C LEU A 177 7.83 25.39 4.29
N ARG A 178 7.60 25.30 5.60
CA ARG A 178 8.34 26.08 6.60
C ARG A 178 9.84 25.80 6.50
N GLN A 179 10.23 24.52 6.45
CA GLN A 179 11.64 24.16 6.33
C GLN A 179 12.25 24.60 4.99
N GLN A 180 11.51 24.48 3.88
CA GLN A 180 11.96 24.96 2.57
C GLN A 180 12.24 26.46 2.56
N LEU A 181 11.38 27.27 3.21
CA LEU A 181 11.56 28.72 3.29
C LEU A 181 12.76 29.09 4.16
N VAL A 182 12.97 28.41 5.28
CA VAL A 182 14.16 28.59 6.12
C VAL A 182 15.42 28.26 5.34
N ASP A 183 15.47 27.10 4.68
CA ASP A 183 16.62 26.64 3.90
C ASP A 183 16.92 27.56 2.71
N ALA A 184 15.89 28.18 2.13
CA ALA A 184 16.03 29.15 1.04
C ALA A 184 16.37 30.59 1.51
N GLY A 185 16.55 30.82 2.82
CA GLY A 185 16.94 32.11 3.38
C GLY A 185 15.79 33.08 3.64
N TYR A 186 14.53 32.60 3.61
CA TYR A 186 13.33 33.39 3.90
C TYR A 186 12.85 33.22 5.35
N GLY A 187 13.76 33.10 6.33
CA GLY A 187 13.40 32.88 7.74
C GLY A 187 12.56 33.99 8.41
N ARG A 188 12.48 35.19 7.79
CA ARG A 188 11.58 36.27 8.22
C ARG A 188 10.15 36.14 7.69
N LEU A 189 9.88 35.17 6.81
CA LEU A 189 8.52 34.76 6.45
C LEU A 189 8.07 33.70 7.44
N ARG A 190 7.30 34.10 8.44
CA ARG A 190 6.79 33.22 9.49
C ARG A 190 5.61 32.40 8.95
N VAL A 191 5.75 31.08 8.98
CA VAL A 191 4.66 30.15 8.66
C VAL A 191 4.09 29.61 9.97
N VAL A 192 2.90 30.09 10.33
CA VAL A 192 2.25 29.78 11.62
C VAL A 192 1.07 28.84 11.37
N GLU A 193 0.98 27.77 12.15
CA GLU A 193 -0.17 26.86 12.13
C GLU A 193 -0.92 26.91 13.45
N VAL A 194 -2.23 27.12 13.37
CA VAL A 194 -3.12 27.18 14.54
C VAL A 194 -3.98 25.91 14.57
N PHE A 195 -4.01 25.23 15.71
CA PHE A 195 -4.82 24.04 15.96
C PHE A 195 -6.01 24.38 16.85
N PRO A 196 -7.18 24.69 16.26
CA PRO A 196 -8.41 24.92 17.01
C PRO A 196 -8.95 23.64 17.66
N PRO A 197 -9.60 23.74 18.85
CA PRO A 197 -10.53 22.72 19.31
C PRO A 197 -11.82 22.78 18.45
N ALA A 198 -12.86 22.02 18.81
CA ALA A 198 -14.19 22.32 18.30
C ALA A 198 -14.61 23.74 18.74
N VAL A 199 -15.18 24.54 17.84
CA VAL A 199 -15.59 25.92 18.10
C VAL A 199 -17.02 26.11 17.63
N GLN A 200 -17.81 26.80 18.45
CA GLN A 200 -19.23 27.08 18.20
C GLN A 200 -19.40 27.97 16.96
N THR A 201 -19.60 27.36 15.80
CA THR A 201 -19.68 28.02 14.50
C THR A 201 -20.65 27.29 13.56
N GLU A 202 -20.99 27.92 12.43
CA GLU A 202 -21.78 27.30 11.37
C GLU A 202 -21.07 26.15 10.64
N LEU A 203 -19.83 25.78 10.99
CA LEU A 203 -19.14 24.62 10.40
C LEU A 203 -19.92 23.32 10.65
N HIS A 204 -20.60 23.22 11.79
CA HIS A 204 -21.36 22.07 12.25
C HIS A 204 -22.88 22.23 12.01
N ASP A 205 -23.27 22.85 10.89
CA ASP A 205 -24.69 23.04 10.59
C ASP A 205 -25.41 21.74 10.18
N GLU A 206 -26.69 21.65 10.55
CA GLU A 206 -27.54 20.48 10.26
C GLU A 206 -27.82 20.30 8.76
N ARG A 207 -27.69 21.35 7.94
CA ARG A 207 -27.94 21.26 6.49
C ARG A 207 -26.87 20.42 5.80
N HIS A 208 -25.62 20.53 6.21
CA HIS A 208 -24.50 19.78 5.63
C HIS A 208 -24.04 18.61 6.48
N GLN A 209 -24.43 18.57 7.76
CA GLN A 209 -24.14 17.49 8.70
C GLN A 209 -25.43 17.07 9.43
N PRO A 210 -26.39 16.44 8.73
CA PRO A 210 -27.74 16.17 9.26
C PRO A 210 -27.78 15.21 10.45
N ASP A 211 -26.68 14.52 10.73
CA ASP A 211 -26.51 13.66 11.89
C ASP A 211 -26.02 14.42 13.15
N LEU A 212 -25.68 15.71 13.04
CA LEU A 212 -25.28 16.57 14.17
C LEU A 212 -26.38 17.58 14.52
N LEU A 213 -27.27 17.19 15.42
CA LEU A 213 -28.28 18.08 15.99
C LEU A 213 -27.64 19.16 16.87
N ASN A 214 -28.04 20.43 16.71
CA ASN A 214 -27.47 21.59 17.42
C ASN A 214 -25.94 21.70 17.31
N GLY A 215 -25.35 21.27 16.19
CA GLY A 215 -23.90 21.20 16.03
C GLY A 215 -23.18 22.54 16.23
N GLY A 216 -23.84 23.66 15.95
CA GLY A 216 -23.31 25.01 16.18
C GLY A 216 -23.03 25.37 17.65
N GLU A 217 -23.55 24.59 18.60
CA GLU A 217 -23.29 24.75 20.05
C GLU A 217 -22.11 23.89 20.53
N ILE A 218 -21.51 23.08 19.66
CA ILE A 218 -20.42 22.18 20.02
C ILE A 218 -19.11 22.97 20.21
N GLY A 219 -18.45 22.72 21.34
CA GLY A 219 -17.08 23.14 21.59
C GLY A 219 -16.96 24.49 22.30
N MET A 220 -15.81 25.13 22.12
CA MET A 220 -15.46 26.39 22.77
C MET A 220 -16.29 27.55 22.20
N PRO A 221 -16.78 28.48 23.03
CA PRO A 221 -17.43 29.69 22.55
C PRO A 221 -16.54 30.48 21.59
N LEU A 222 -17.09 30.92 20.46
CA LEU A 222 -16.34 31.58 19.38
C LEU A 222 -15.54 32.79 19.87
N GLN A 223 -16.15 33.65 20.70
CA GLN A 223 -15.47 34.84 21.22
C GLN A 223 -14.26 34.46 22.10
N GLN A 224 -14.44 33.48 22.99
CA GLN A 224 -13.36 32.99 23.85
C GLN A 224 -12.21 32.39 23.03
N TYR A 225 -12.54 31.64 21.97
CA TYR A 225 -11.55 31.07 21.04
C TYR A 225 -10.77 32.18 20.32
N THR A 226 -11.48 33.14 19.72
CA THR A 226 -10.88 34.25 18.96
C THR A 226 -9.97 35.12 19.83
N ASP A 227 -10.37 35.42 21.06
CA ASP A 227 -9.54 36.16 22.02
C ASP A 227 -8.27 35.40 22.38
N THR A 228 -8.39 34.09 22.63
CA THR A 228 -7.24 33.23 22.94
C THR A 228 -6.28 33.17 21.76
N MET A 229 -6.80 32.92 20.55
CA MET A 229 -6.02 32.85 19.32
C MET A 229 -5.28 34.16 19.05
N PHE A 230 -5.95 35.31 19.20
CA PHE A 230 -5.31 36.61 19.03
C PHE A 230 -4.16 36.81 20.02
N ASN A 231 -4.38 36.50 21.30
CA ASN A 231 -3.37 36.67 22.34
C ASN A 231 -2.15 35.76 22.11
N GLU A 232 -2.34 34.52 21.68
CA GLU A 232 -1.22 33.62 21.36
C GLU A 232 -0.44 34.11 20.13
N LEU A 233 -1.12 34.55 19.06
CA LEU A 233 -0.46 35.12 17.89
C LEU A 233 0.31 36.40 18.23
N ALA A 234 -0.21 37.23 19.13
CA ALA A 234 0.45 38.45 19.59
C ALA A 234 1.76 38.20 20.36
N LYS A 235 1.95 37.00 20.95
CA LYS A 235 3.22 36.65 21.60
C LYS A 235 4.36 36.46 20.58
N GLY A 236 4.04 36.02 19.36
CA GLY A 236 4.98 35.93 18.24
C GLY A 236 6.16 34.95 18.40
N ALA A 237 6.18 34.13 19.45
CA ALA A 237 7.31 33.25 19.75
C ALA A 237 7.27 31.93 18.96
N GLU A 238 6.07 31.37 18.74
CA GLU A 238 5.88 29.99 18.29
C GLU A 238 5.40 29.88 16.83
N ASP A 239 5.86 28.85 16.13
CA ASP A 239 5.37 28.49 14.79
C ASP A 239 4.11 27.61 14.80
N TYR A 240 3.74 27.12 15.98
CA TYR A 240 2.57 26.28 16.24
C TYR A 240 1.80 26.83 17.43
N ILE A 241 0.49 27.01 17.26
CA ILE A 241 -0.39 27.49 18.33
C ILE A 241 -1.48 26.47 18.56
N GLY A 242 -1.48 25.87 19.74
CA GLY A 242 -2.52 24.95 20.19
C GLY A 242 -3.50 25.65 21.10
N ILE A 243 -4.79 25.44 20.91
CA ILE A 243 -5.83 25.99 21.79
C ILE A 243 -6.64 24.83 22.39
N GLY A 244 -6.77 24.81 23.71
CA GLY A 244 -7.41 23.70 24.43
C GLY A 244 -6.48 22.50 24.63
N HIS A 245 -7.02 21.28 24.53
CA HIS A 245 -6.31 20.04 24.89
C HIS A 245 -5.03 19.77 24.08
N VAL A 246 -4.93 20.29 22.85
CA VAL A 246 -3.77 20.09 21.98
C VAL A 246 -2.52 20.82 22.45
N THR A 247 -2.65 21.79 23.37
CA THR A 247 -1.49 22.47 23.99
C THR A 247 -0.48 21.48 24.58
N ALA A 248 -0.97 20.43 25.24
CA ALA A 248 -0.13 19.36 25.81
C ALA A 248 0.58 18.53 24.74
N TRP A 249 0.03 18.43 23.52
CA TRP A 249 0.66 17.69 22.42
C TRP A 249 1.78 18.50 21.76
N LEU A 250 1.67 19.82 21.74
CA LEU A 250 2.67 20.74 21.19
C LEU A 250 3.81 21.02 22.18
N GLY A 251 3.55 20.94 23.49
CA GLY A 251 4.54 21.16 24.54
C GLY A 251 5.69 20.15 24.53
N GLU A 252 6.74 20.43 25.29
CA GLU A 252 7.93 19.58 25.40
C GLU A 252 7.58 18.14 25.79
N GLY A 253 8.06 17.16 25.02
CA GLY A 253 7.75 15.73 25.19
C GLY A 253 6.34 15.33 24.73
N GLY A 254 5.54 16.28 24.25
CA GLY A 254 4.25 16.02 23.62
C GLY A 254 4.39 15.34 22.25
N PHE A 255 3.32 14.67 21.82
CA PHE A 255 3.29 13.91 20.57
C PHE A 255 3.81 14.70 19.36
N GLU A 256 3.33 15.94 19.20
CA GLU A 256 3.71 16.74 18.05
C GLU A 256 5.13 17.28 18.18
N ASN A 257 5.55 17.64 19.40
CA ASN A 257 6.92 18.04 19.66
C ASN A 257 7.92 16.94 19.27
N GLU A 258 7.64 15.69 19.64
CA GLU A 258 8.47 14.54 19.26
C GLU A 258 8.43 14.26 17.77
N ARG A 259 7.26 14.41 17.12
CA ARG A 259 7.16 14.29 15.66
C ARG A 259 7.99 15.35 14.93
N GLN A 260 8.00 16.59 15.41
CA GLN A 260 8.81 17.68 14.85
C GLN A 260 10.31 17.42 15.02
N LYS A 261 10.75 16.92 16.19
CA LYS A 261 12.15 16.50 16.42
C LYS A 261 12.57 15.40 15.44
N LEU A 262 11.70 14.41 15.24
CA LEU A 262 11.95 13.32 14.30
C LEU A 262 12.03 13.83 12.85
N PHE A 263 11.09 14.71 12.45
CA PHE A 263 11.12 15.35 11.14
C PHE A 263 12.44 16.10 10.92
N GLN A 264 12.88 16.92 11.88
CA GLN A 264 14.13 17.67 11.76
C GLN A 264 15.35 16.74 11.64
N LYS A 265 15.39 15.68 12.46
CA LYS A 265 16.48 14.68 12.41
C LYS A 265 16.54 13.98 11.05
N GLN A 266 15.38 13.57 10.51
CA GLN A 266 15.30 12.94 9.19
C GLN A 266 15.65 13.91 8.06
N HIS A 267 15.20 15.16 8.13
CA HIS A 267 15.51 16.19 7.14
C HIS A 267 17.02 16.42 7.02
N VAL A 268 17.71 16.62 8.15
CA VAL A 268 19.17 16.81 8.17
C VAL A 268 19.89 15.61 7.56
N ALA A 269 19.54 14.39 7.98
CA ALA A 269 20.17 13.16 7.47
C ALA A 269 19.96 12.96 5.95
N LEU A 270 18.74 13.21 5.46
CA LEU A 270 18.42 13.11 4.03
C LEU A 270 19.12 14.20 3.21
N LYS A 271 19.17 15.44 3.71
CA LYS A 271 19.84 16.55 3.05
C LYS A 271 21.33 16.28 2.88
N GLU A 272 22.02 15.85 3.94
CA GLU A 272 23.43 15.47 3.86
C GLU A 272 23.68 14.33 2.86
N THR A 273 22.78 13.36 2.80
CA THR A 273 22.88 12.24 1.86
C THR A 273 22.75 12.70 0.42
N LEU A 274 21.79 13.60 0.14
CA LEU A 274 21.56 14.16 -1.20
C LEU A 274 22.70 15.10 -1.63
N GLU A 275 23.25 15.91 -0.73
CA GLU A 275 24.41 16.77 -1.01
C GLU A 275 25.67 15.96 -1.33
N LYS A 276 25.91 14.86 -0.61
CA LYS A 276 26.99 13.90 -0.92
C LYS A 276 26.82 13.26 -2.30
N SER A 277 25.58 13.00 -2.73
CA SER A 277 25.29 12.50 -4.08
C SER A 277 25.51 13.55 -5.17
N ASN A 278 25.18 14.81 -4.91
CA ASN A 278 25.33 15.89 -5.90
C ASN A 278 26.77 16.40 -6.05
N ASN A 279 27.62 16.20 -5.04
CA ASN A 279 29.05 16.57 -5.07
C ASN A 279 29.98 15.49 -5.63
N GLN A 280 29.46 14.35 -6.11
CA GLN A 280 30.27 13.39 -6.85
C GLN A 280 30.55 13.91 -8.27
N PRO A 281 31.81 13.90 -8.74
CA PRO A 281 32.12 14.25 -10.12
C PRO A 281 31.34 13.32 -11.06
N PRO A 282 30.79 13.85 -12.16
CA PRO A 282 30.09 13.01 -13.12
C PRO A 282 31.01 11.88 -13.60
N PRO A 283 30.49 10.67 -13.79
CA PRO A 283 31.31 9.55 -14.24
C PRO A 283 32.03 9.92 -15.56
N PRO A 284 33.28 9.46 -15.76
CA PRO A 284 34.01 9.75 -16.98
C PRO A 284 33.21 9.25 -18.19
N PRO A 285 33.19 10.00 -19.30
CA PRO A 285 32.45 9.58 -20.48
C PRO A 285 33.01 8.24 -20.99
N PRO A 286 32.14 7.34 -21.49
CA PRO A 286 32.58 6.06 -22.01
C PRO A 286 33.55 6.24 -23.19
N PRO A 287 34.51 5.32 -23.39
CA PRO A 287 35.51 5.42 -24.43
C PRO A 287 34.85 5.55 -25.81
N GLN A 288 35.27 6.59 -26.55
CA GLN A 288 34.77 6.88 -27.89
C GLN A 288 35.25 5.81 -28.88
N ASN A 289 34.43 4.80 -29.13
CA ASN A 289 34.56 4.00 -30.34
C ASN A 289 33.99 4.81 -31.51
N GLY A 290 34.88 5.19 -32.43
CA GLY A 290 34.57 5.93 -33.63
C GLY A 290 33.56 5.19 -34.50
N ARG A 291 32.39 5.81 -34.66
CA ARG A 291 31.59 5.85 -35.90
C ARG A 291 30.51 6.91 -35.72
N GLY A 292 30.66 7.99 -36.49
CA GLY A 292 29.88 9.19 -36.33
C GLY A 292 28.39 9.01 -36.62
N ARG A 293 27.57 9.71 -35.83
CA ARG A 293 26.58 10.65 -36.36
C ARG A 293 26.12 11.57 -35.22
N ARG A 294 26.12 12.87 -35.53
CA ARG A 294 25.64 13.98 -34.71
C ARG A 294 24.25 13.67 -34.17
N ASN A 295 24.01 13.95 -32.88
CA ASN A 295 22.81 14.60 -32.36
C ASN A 295 23.07 15.02 -30.91
N ARG A 296 23.61 16.24 -30.75
CA ARG A 296 23.43 17.04 -29.52
C ARG A 296 22.11 17.80 -29.72
N VAL A 297 21.19 17.71 -28.75
CA VAL A 297 20.05 18.63 -28.67
C VAL A 297 20.10 19.32 -27.31
N MET A 298 20.48 20.59 -27.33
CA MET A 298 20.10 21.60 -26.33
C MET A 298 19.25 22.64 -27.09
N GLY A 299 18.09 23.02 -26.54
CA GLY A 299 17.19 24.03 -27.14
C GLY A 299 15.86 23.47 -27.67
N PRO A 300 14.88 24.33 -28.00
CA PRO A 300 13.43 24.15 -27.76
C PRO A 300 12.67 23.20 -28.71
N GLN A 301 13.35 22.23 -29.31
CA GLN A 301 12.74 21.20 -30.16
C GLN A 301 12.81 19.86 -29.43
N SER A 302 11.76 19.56 -28.65
CA SER A 302 11.60 18.24 -28.05
C SER A 302 11.41 17.17 -29.13
N ALA A 303 11.71 15.90 -28.82
CA ALA A 303 11.47 14.76 -29.71
C ALA A 303 10.01 14.66 -30.22
N LEU A 304 9.06 15.28 -29.51
CA LEU A 304 7.67 15.39 -29.90
C LEU A 304 7.48 16.35 -31.09
N THR A 305 8.24 17.44 -31.14
CA THR A 305 8.16 18.45 -32.20
C THR A 305 8.68 17.90 -33.54
N ASP A 306 9.77 17.12 -33.49
CA ASP A 306 10.31 16.41 -34.66
C ASP A 306 9.39 15.28 -35.14
N TYR A 307 8.73 14.60 -34.21
CA TYR A 307 7.73 13.58 -34.54
C TYR A 307 6.53 14.19 -35.28
N LEU A 308 6.02 15.35 -34.83
CA LEU A 308 4.88 16.03 -35.43
C LEU A 308 5.23 16.61 -36.82
N SER A 309 6.42 17.18 -36.99
CA SER A 309 6.87 17.70 -38.29
C SER A 309 7.12 16.57 -39.30
N ALA A 310 7.74 15.46 -38.89
CA ALA A 310 8.01 14.30 -39.75
C ALA A 310 6.74 13.57 -40.22
N HIS A 311 5.60 13.81 -39.57
CA HIS A 311 4.30 13.22 -39.94
C HIS A 311 3.35 14.24 -40.59
N ASN A 312 3.83 15.43 -40.98
CA ASN A 312 3.02 16.53 -41.53
C ASN A 312 1.82 16.91 -40.64
N ILE A 313 1.99 16.84 -39.31
CA ILE A 313 0.94 17.17 -38.35
C ILE A 313 1.24 18.56 -37.78
N SER A 314 0.54 19.57 -38.30
CA SER A 314 0.66 20.94 -37.79
C SER A 314 -0.13 21.12 -36.50
N ALA A 315 0.55 21.45 -35.40
CA ALA A 315 -0.10 21.82 -34.14
C ALA A 315 -1.05 23.02 -34.29
N ARG A 316 -0.77 23.90 -35.26
CA ARG A 316 -1.62 25.05 -35.60
C ARG A 316 -2.91 24.62 -36.30
N GLU A 317 -2.85 23.63 -37.20
CA GLU A 317 -4.05 23.08 -37.86
C GLU A 317 -4.95 22.31 -36.89
N ILE A 318 -4.37 21.63 -35.89
CA ILE A 318 -5.15 20.98 -34.82
C ILE A 318 -5.88 22.02 -33.97
N ALA A 319 -5.21 23.11 -33.61
CA ALA A 319 -5.83 24.21 -32.86
C ALA A 319 -6.92 24.92 -33.67
N GLU A 320 -6.68 25.19 -34.95
CA GLU A 320 -7.66 25.81 -35.86
C GLU A 320 -8.84 24.88 -36.17
N SER A 321 -8.63 23.55 -36.22
CA SER A 321 -9.68 22.53 -36.34
C SER A 321 -10.55 22.44 -35.10
N ALA A 322 -9.95 22.55 -33.91
CA ALA A 322 -10.69 22.56 -32.65
C ALA A 322 -11.49 23.86 -32.50
N ALA A 323 -10.93 25.01 -32.89
CA ALA A 323 -11.62 26.29 -32.90
C ALA A 323 -12.80 26.31 -33.91
N ARG A 324 -12.61 25.76 -35.12
CA ARG A 324 -13.71 25.62 -36.12
C ARG A 324 -14.84 24.72 -35.63
N ARG A 325 -14.53 23.62 -34.94
CA ARG A 325 -15.54 22.73 -34.34
C ARG A 325 -16.31 23.38 -33.19
N ARG A 326 -15.67 24.27 -32.42
CA ARG A 326 -16.36 25.07 -31.38
C ARG A 326 -17.25 26.15 -32.01
N ALA A 327 -16.77 26.87 -33.03
CA ALA A 327 -17.56 27.88 -33.73
C ALA A 327 -18.77 27.30 -34.49
N GLN A 328 -18.67 26.09 -35.07
CA GLN A 328 -19.82 25.39 -35.69
C GLN A 328 -20.84 24.87 -34.67
N ALA A 329 -20.39 24.53 -33.47
CA ALA A 329 -21.28 24.15 -32.38
C ALA A 329 -22.04 25.37 -31.81
N GLU A 330 -21.42 26.55 -31.81
CA GLU A 330 -22.05 27.79 -31.38
C GLU A 330 -23.05 28.33 -32.44
N SER A 331 -22.73 28.26 -33.73
CA SER A 331 -23.62 28.76 -34.80
C SER A 331 -24.87 27.90 -35.09
N SER A 332 -24.93 26.68 -34.55
CA SER A 332 -26.10 25.80 -34.70
C SER A 332 -27.15 25.98 -33.59
N SER A 333 -26.87 26.84 -32.62
CA SER A 333 -27.76 27.12 -31.48
C SER A 333 -28.67 28.37 -31.67
N GLU A 334 -28.47 29.17 -32.72
CA GLU A 334 -29.20 30.44 -32.93
C GLU A 334 -30.20 30.44 -34.10
N ALA A 335 -30.46 29.30 -34.74
CA ALA A 335 -31.39 29.21 -35.89
C ALA A 335 -32.54 28.23 -35.64
N ASN A 336 -33.41 28.50 -34.65
CA ASN A 336 -34.78 27.98 -34.69
C ASN A 336 -35.73 28.75 -33.74
N THR A 337 -36.19 29.92 -34.15
CA THR A 337 -37.37 30.58 -33.58
C THR A 337 -38.32 30.99 -34.70
N GLY A 338 -39.55 30.44 -34.63
CA GLY A 338 -40.75 31.01 -35.25
C GLY A 338 -41.33 30.24 -36.44
N THR A 339 -42.46 29.55 -36.25
CA THR A 339 -43.78 29.91 -36.82
C THR A 339 -44.87 28.89 -36.45
N THR A 340 -46.04 29.43 -36.10
CA THR A 340 -47.33 28.78 -35.81
C THR A 340 -48.22 28.75 -37.05
N GLU A 341 -49.03 27.70 -37.26
CA GLU A 341 -50.49 27.76 -37.58
C GLU A 341 -51.09 26.39 -37.99
N ASP A 342 -52.09 25.98 -37.19
CA ASP A 342 -53.44 25.47 -37.50
C ASP A 342 -53.79 24.34 -38.51
N SER A 343 -54.33 23.27 -37.90
CA SER A 343 -55.71 22.73 -38.08
C SER A 343 -56.06 21.67 -39.16
N ALA A 344 -57.02 20.83 -38.74
CA ALA A 344 -57.84 19.84 -39.46
C ALA A 344 -57.20 18.48 -39.83
N ASN A 345 -57.58 17.38 -39.15
CA ASN A 345 -58.85 16.69 -39.43
C ASN A 345 -59.07 15.52 -38.46
N ALA A 346 -60.33 15.29 -38.09
CA ALA A 346 -60.74 14.33 -37.09
C ALA A 346 -61.25 12.99 -37.69
N THR A 347 -61.10 11.94 -36.88
CA THR A 347 -61.97 10.75 -36.73
C THR A 347 -61.94 9.62 -37.78
N ILE A 348 -61.46 8.43 -37.37
CA ILE A 348 -62.17 7.11 -37.33
C ILE A 348 -61.14 5.99 -37.03
N SER A 349 -61.23 5.33 -35.86
CA SER A 349 -60.96 3.88 -35.64
C SER A 349 -61.04 3.54 -34.14
N THR A 350 -62.25 3.40 -33.61
CA THR A 350 -62.49 3.26 -32.16
C THR A 350 -62.15 1.89 -31.56
N ALA A 351 -61.76 0.88 -32.36
CA ALA A 351 -61.39 -0.45 -31.84
C ALA A 351 -59.86 -0.68 -31.77
N ALA A 352 -59.09 -0.13 -32.71
CA ALA A 352 -57.62 -0.23 -32.68
C ALA A 352 -57.01 0.72 -31.64
N ASP A 353 -57.62 1.89 -31.45
CA ASP A 353 -57.15 2.88 -30.47
C ASP A 353 -57.37 2.44 -29.02
N GLU A 354 -58.42 1.66 -28.71
CA GLU A 354 -58.58 1.10 -27.37
C GLU A 354 -57.54 0.02 -27.06
N LYS A 355 -57.19 -0.83 -28.02
CA LYS A 355 -56.14 -1.86 -27.85
C LYS A 355 -54.76 -1.23 -27.72
N ARG A 356 -54.48 -0.19 -28.51
CA ARG A 356 -53.23 0.59 -28.45
C ARG A 356 -53.14 1.38 -27.14
N LYS A 357 -54.22 2.03 -26.68
CA LYS A 357 -54.26 2.68 -25.36
C LYS A 357 -53.97 1.70 -24.22
N LYS A 358 -54.57 0.49 -24.24
CA LYS A 358 -54.27 -0.54 -23.23
C LYS A 358 -52.81 -1.01 -23.24
N GLN A 359 -52.19 -1.17 -24.41
CA GLN A 359 -50.78 -1.55 -24.51
C GLN A 359 -49.82 -0.42 -24.09
N THR A 360 -50.11 0.82 -24.47
CA THR A 360 -49.33 1.99 -24.04
C THR A 360 -49.45 2.24 -22.54
N GLN A 361 -50.62 1.99 -21.95
CA GLN A 361 -50.83 2.10 -20.50
C GLN A 361 -50.09 1.00 -19.73
N ALA A 362 -50.09 -0.26 -20.23
CA ALA A 362 -49.33 -1.35 -19.64
C ALA A 362 -47.80 -1.11 -19.70
N LEU A 363 -47.30 -0.54 -20.80
CA LEU A 363 -45.88 -0.17 -20.93
C LEU A 363 -45.50 0.95 -19.95
N ARG A 364 -46.36 1.96 -19.82
CA ARG A 364 -46.18 3.07 -18.86
C ARG A 364 -46.13 2.56 -17.42
N GLU A 365 -47.05 1.69 -17.02
CA GLU A 365 -47.02 1.08 -15.68
C GLU A 365 -45.77 0.24 -15.42
N LYS A 366 -45.26 -0.45 -16.45
CA LYS A 366 -44.04 -1.26 -16.33
C LYS A 366 -42.79 -0.39 -16.21
N ILE A 367 -42.72 0.73 -16.93
CA ILE A 367 -41.65 1.73 -16.80
C ILE A 367 -41.74 2.40 -15.43
N LYS A 368 -42.95 2.77 -14.95
CA LYS A 368 -43.14 3.33 -13.59
C LYS A 368 -42.64 2.41 -12.48
N LYS A 369 -42.68 1.09 -12.70
CA LYS A 369 -42.17 0.08 -11.76
C LYS A 369 -40.66 -0.17 -11.87
N SER A 370 -39.99 0.33 -12.91
CA SER A 370 -38.56 0.12 -13.10
C SER A 370 -37.72 1.02 -12.20
N GLU A 371 -36.62 0.48 -11.66
CA GLU A 371 -35.63 1.20 -10.85
C GLU A 371 -35.12 2.47 -11.57
N GLY A 372 -34.99 2.42 -12.90
CA GLY A 372 -34.53 3.55 -13.70
C GLY A 372 -35.51 4.72 -13.77
N TYR A 373 -36.83 4.47 -13.72
CA TYR A 373 -37.83 5.54 -13.62
C TYR A 373 -37.86 6.12 -12.21
N LYS A 374 -37.85 5.26 -11.17
CA LYS A 374 -37.87 5.70 -9.76
C LYS A 374 -36.68 6.62 -9.43
N ARG A 375 -35.46 6.23 -9.84
CA ARG A 375 -34.27 7.10 -9.72
C ARG A 375 -34.41 8.42 -10.45
N ARG A 376 -35.04 8.43 -11.63
CA ARG A 376 -35.08 9.63 -12.46
C ARG A 376 -36.12 10.63 -11.96
N VAL A 377 -37.22 10.16 -11.36
CA VAL A 377 -38.19 11.00 -10.64
C VAL A 377 -37.61 11.52 -9.32
N GLU A 378 -36.86 10.70 -8.60
CA GLU A 378 -36.31 11.06 -7.29
C GLU A 378 -35.12 12.04 -7.37
N TRP A 379 -34.49 12.18 -8.54
CA TRP A 379 -33.27 12.98 -8.76
C TRP A 379 -33.42 14.06 -9.86
N SER A 380 -34.65 14.33 -10.34
CA SER A 380 -34.95 15.34 -11.36
C SER A 380 -36.05 16.27 -10.88
N ASP A 381 -35.90 17.58 -11.11
CA ASP A 381 -36.96 18.59 -10.87
C ASP A 381 -37.99 18.64 -12.02
N GLU A 382 -37.87 17.77 -13.05
CA GLU A 382 -38.79 17.70 -14.19
C GLU A 382 -40.11 16.98 -13.85
N ASP A 383 -41.20 17.39 -14.52
CA ASP A 383 -42.54 16.84 -14.32
C ASP A 383 -42.59 15.31 -14.58
N GLU A 384 -43.16 14.53 -13.67
CA GLU A 384 -43.13 13.05 -13.69
C GLU A 384 -43.67 12.46 -15.01
N ASP A 385 -44.67 13.11 -15.60
CA ASP A 385 -45.30 12.70 -16.85
C ASP A 385 -44.42 12.97 -18.08
N GLU A 386 -43.51 13.94 -18.01
CA GLU A 386 -42.55 14.26 -19.07
C GLU A 386 -41.36 13.29 -19.04
N ILE A 387 -40.85 12.96 -17.85
CA ILE A 387 -39.85 11.89 -17.65
C ILE A 387 -40.39 10.56 -18.19
N LEU A 388 -41.65 10.25 -17.91
CA LEU A 388 -42.28 9.04 -18.41
C LEU A 388 -42.39 9.01 -19.94
N ARG A 389 -42.70 10.14 -20.58
CA ARG A 389 -42.76 10.25 -22.06
C ARG A 389 -41.39 10.05 -22.69
N GLN A 390 -40.35 10.66 -22.14
CA GLN A 390 -38.98 10.52 -22.64
C GLN A 390 -38.49 9.06 -22.56
N MET A 391 -38.76 8.37 -21.45
CA MET A 391 -38.34 6.96 -21.29
C MET A 391 -39.12 6.00 -22.20
N VAL A 392 -40.39 6.28 -22.48
CA VAL A 392 -41.17 5.52 -23.46
C VAL A 392 -40.59 5.69 -24.87
N ASN A 393 -40.14 6.90 -25.23
CA ASN A 393 -39.53 7.18 -26.54
C ASN A 393 -38.12 6.60 -26.73
N LEU A 394 -37.39 6.32 -25.64
CA LEU A 394 -36.02 5.77 -25.66
C LEU A 394 -35.94 4.24 -25.67
N SER A 395 -37.06 3.52 -25.54
CA SER A 395 -37.05 2.06 -25.50
C SER A 395 -36.84 1.47 -26.90
N ALA A 396 -35.69 0.82 -27.14
CA ALA A 396 -35.39 0.15 -28.40
C ALA A 396 -36.40 -0.97 -28.74
N PRO A 397 -36.69 -1.21 -30.03
CA PRO A 397 -37.69 -2.20 -30.45
C PRO A 397 -37.35 -3.61 -29.95
N LEU A 398 -38.36 -4.29 -29.41
CA LEU A 398 -38.21 -5.60 -28.79
C LEU A 398 -37.88 -6.68 -29.84
N PRO A 399 -37.14 -7.75 -29.48
CA PRO A 399 -36.92 -8.89 -30.35
C PRO A 399 -38.23 -9.44 -30.92
N GLY A 400 -38.32 -9.56 -32.25
CA GLY A 400 -39.51 -9.95 -33.01
C GLY A 400 -40.17 -8.81 -33.80
N GLN A 401 -39.79 -7.55 -33.57
CA GLN A 401 -40.30 -6.40 -34.33
C GLN A 401 -39.53 -6.19 -35.65
N MET A 402 -40.16 -5.59 -36.65
CA MET A 402 -39.53 -5.32 -37.96
C MET A 402 -38.98 -3.90 -38.00
N GLU A 403 -37.68 -3.74 -38.23
CA GLU A 403 -36.98 -2.45 -38.27
C GLU A 403 -36.14 -2.30 -39.55
N ASN A 404 -35.77 -1.07 -39.93
CA ASN A 404 -34.90 -0.84 -41.09
C ASN A 404 -33.43 -0.83 -40.69
N CYS A 405 -32.59 -1.56 -41.44
CA CYS A 405 -31.15 -1.59 -41.20
C CYS A 405 -30.53 -0.20 -41.39
N ALA A 406 -29.75 0.29 -40.43
CA ALA A 406 -29.15 1.62 -40.50
C ALA A 406 -28.12 1.81 -41.64
N ILE A 407 -27.61 0.73 -42.23
CA ILE A 407 -26.63 0.79 -43.34
C ILE A 407 -27.32 0.62 -44.70
N CYS A 408 -28.11 -0.44 -44.88
CA CYS A 408 -28.69 -0.77 -46.19
C CYS A 408 -30.18 -0.45 -46.31
N SER A 409 -30.79 0.09 -45.25
CA SER A 409 -32.21 0.45 -45.15
C SER A 409 -33.19 -0.69 -45.42
N LYS A 410 -32.71 -1.93 -45.55
CA LYS A 410 -33.59 -3.10 -45.71
C LYS A 410 -34.29 -3.42 -44.40
N ARG A 411 -35.59 -3.66 -44.50
CA ARG A 411 -36.43 -4.07 -43.37
C ARG A 411 -36.08 -5.49 -42.94
N PHE A 412 -35.84 -5.70 -41.66
CA PHE A 412 -35.47 -6.97 -41.09
C PHE A 412 -36.10 -7.16 -39.70
N THR A 413 -36.23 -8.41 -39.26
CA THR A 413 -36.70 -8.71 -37.92
C THR A 413 -35.58 -8.51 -36.91
N VAL A 414 -35.81 -7.64 -35.93
CA VAL A 414 -34.91 -7.43 -34.81
C VAL A 414 -34.86 -8.71 -33.99
N THR A 415 -33.67 -9.28 -33.87
CA THR A 415 -33.38 -10.42 -32.98
C THR A 415 -32.50 -9.94 -31.80
N PRO A 416 -32.35 -10.72 -30.72
CA PRO A 416 -31.46 -10.38 -29.61
C PRO A 416 -29.99 -10.19 -30.03
N TYR A 417 -29.62 -10.63 -31.24
CA TYR A 417 -28.28 -10.55 -31.80
C TYR A 417 -28.09 -9.40 -32.80
N SER A 418 -29.09 -8.52 -32.97
CA SER A 418 -28.99 -7.38 -33.88
C SER A 418 -28.04 -6.34 -33.29
N LEU A 419 -27.01 -5.96 -34.05
CA LEU A 419 -25.97 -5.04 -33.61
C LEU A 419 -26.37 -3.59 -33.87
N ALA A 420 -25.87 -2.66 -33.05
CA ALA A 420 -25.99 -1.24 -33.32
C ALA A 420 -24.94 -0.80 -34.36
N GLY A 421 -25.35 0.05 -35.30
CA GLY A 421 -24.50 0.66 -36.31
C GLY A 421 -23.83 1.95 -35.83
N PRO A 422 -22.92 2.53 -36.64
CA PRO A 422 -22.09 3.68 -36.26
C PRO A 422 -22.88 4.91 -35.80
N ASN A 423 -24.10 5.06 -36.29
CA ASN A 423 -24.99 6.19 -36.00
C ASN A 423 -26.12 5.82 -35.02
N GLY A 424 -26.00 4.71 -34.28
CA GLY A 424 -26.94 4.29 -33.24
C GLY A 424 -28.15 3.46 -33.70
N GLY A 425 -28.44 3.36 -35.00
CA GLY A 425 -29.52 2.51 -35.53
C GLY A 425 -29.16 1.02 -35.65
N LEU A 426 -30.14 0.13 -35.64
CA LEU A 426 -29.91 -1.34 -35.67
C LEU A 426 -29.51 -1.86 -37.06
N LEU A 427 -28.69 -2.91 -37.09
CA LEU A 427 -28.17 -3.53 -38.31
C LEU A 427 -28.78 -4.91 -38.55
N CYS A 428 -29.11 -5.19 -39.82
CA CYS A 428 -29.44 -6.54 -40.24
C CYS A 428 -28.21 -7.46 -40.18
N SER A 429 -28.43 -8.77 -40.09
CA SER A 429 -27.35 -9.76 -39.92
C SER A 429 -26.22 -9.67 -40.98
N PRO A 430 -26.49 -9.46 -42.29
CA PRO A 430 -25.44 -9.26 -43.28
C PRO A 430 -24.56 -8.03 -42.99
N CYS A 431 -25.17 -6.85 -42.79
CA CYS A 431 -24.43 -5.61 -42.54
C CYS A 431 -23.67 -5.65 -41.21
N GLY A 432 -24.23 -6.30 -40.18
CA GLY A 432 -23.52 -6.52 -38.91
C GLY A 432 -22.28 -7.42 -39.06
N LYS A 433 -22.35 -8.49 -39.88
CA LYS A 433 -21.20 -9.36 -40.17
C LYS A 433 -20.14 -8.66 -41.01
N GLU A 434 -20.55 -7.79 -41.92
CA GLU A 434 -19.65 -7.04 -42.81
C GLU A 434 -18.90 -5.96 -42.02
N LEU A 435 -19.60 -5.22 -41.15
CA LEU A 435 -18.98 -4.27 -40.22
C LEU A 435 -18.02 -4.97 -39.24
N ALA A 436 -18.36 -6.18 -38.79
CA ALA A 436 -17.45 -6.99 -37.96
C ALA A 436 -16.18 -7.42 -38.73
N LYS A 437 -16.29 -7.71 -40.04
CA LYS A 437 -15.13 -8.02 -40.90
C LYS A 437 -14.27 -6.79 -41.19
N GLU A 438 -14.88 -5.62 -41.44
CA GLU A 438 -14.15 -4.37 -41.63
C GLU A 438 -13.40 -3.94 -40.37
N ASN A 439 -14.04 -4.07 -39.19
CA ASN A 439 -13.39 -3.84 -37.91
C ASN A 439 -12.26 -4.85 -37.61
N ALA A 440 -12.38 -6.10 -38.09
CA ALA A 440 -11.32 -7.09 -38.01
C ALA A 440 -10.14 -6.81 -38.98
N GLY A 441 -10.39 -6.16 -40.12
CA GLY A 441 -9.37 -5.71 -41.08
C GLY A 441 -8.59 -4.47 -40.63
N ALA A 442 -9.22 -3.59 -39.85
CA ALA A 442 -8.58 -2.42 -39.24
C ALA A 442 -7.75 -2.74 -37.98
N GLN A 443 -7.89 -3.95 -37.41
CA GLN A 443 -6.93 -4.47 -36.45
C GLN A 443 -5.67 -4.91 -37.19
N ARG A 444 -4.70 -3.97 -37.29
CA ARG A 444 -3.27 -4.28 -37.47
C ARG A 444 -2.98 -5.61 -36.79
N LYS A 445 -2.48 -6.61 -37.55
CA LYS A 445 -1.84 -7.82 -37.01
C LYS A 445 -1.13 -7.39 -35.73
N LYS A 446 -1.64 -7.82 -34.57
CA LYS A 446 -0.94 -7.60 -33.31
C LYS A 446 0.47 -8.10 -33.57
N LYS A 447 1.43 -7.18 -33.70
CA LYS A 447 2.83 -7.56 -33.57
C LYS A 447 2.84 -8.38 -32.29
N LYS A 448 3.31 -9.63 -32.37
CA LYS A 448 3.65 -10.40 -31.17
C LYS A 448 4.28 -9.39 -30.22
N PRO A 449 3.83 -9.29 -28.95
CA PRO A 449 4.40 -8.33 -28.04
C PRO A 449 5.90 -8.49 -28.18
N ARG A 450 6.62 -7.41 -28.55
CA ARG A 450 8.07 -7.45 -28.52
C ARG A 450 8.36 -7.96 -27.12
N THR A 451 8.95 -9.16 -27.03
CA THR A 451 9.49 -9.65 -25.77
C THR A 451 10.28 -8.48 -25.21
N SER A 452 9.84 -7.96 -24.07
CA SER A 452 10.48 -6.86 -23.36
C SER A 452 11.81 -7.37 -22.79
N GLY A 453 12.73 -7.64 -23.69
CA GLY A 453 13.98 -8.29 -23.44
C GLY A 453 14.70 -8.57 -24.74
N GLY A 454 15.46 -7.57 -25.20
CA GLY A 454 16.81 -7.91 -25.65
C GLY A 454 17.59 -8.62 -24.52
N ALA A 455 18.88 -8.88 -24.72
CA ALA A 455 19.73 -9.55 -23.72
C ALA A 455 19.49 -9.07 -22.28
N ILE A 456 19.27 -7.75 -22.10
CA ILE A 456 18.98 -7.11 -20.81
C ILE A 456 17.66 -7.57 -20.15
N GLY A 457 16.54 -7.68 -20.89
CA GLY A 457 15.26 -8.09 -20.28
C GLY A 457 15.15 -9.61 -20.08
N GLN A 458 15.86 -10.39 -20.89
CA GLN A 458 16.08 -11.81 -20.61
C GLN A 458 16.92 -12.00 -19.34
N ARG A 459 18.02 -11.25 -19.19
CA ARG A 459 18.84 -11.22 -17.96
C ARG A 459 18.04 -10.81 -16.72
N ARG A 460 17.20 -9.76 -16.79
CA ARG A 460 16.32 -9.36 -15.68
C ARG A 460 15.29 -10.43 -15.30
N LYS A 461 14.73 -11.13 -16.30
CA LYS A 461 13.79 -12.23 -16.04
C LYS A 461 14.48 -13.45 -15.42
N VAL A 462 15.71 -13.77 -15.86
CA VAL A 462 16.54 -14.80 -15.25
C VAL A 462 16.90 -14.43 -13.81
N ALA A 463 17.37 -13.20 -13.57
CA ALA A 463 17.66 -12.69 -12.23
C ALA A 463 16.42 -12.73 -11.32
N SER A 464 15.25 -12.28 -11.81
CA SER A 464 13.98 -12.41 -11.09
C SER A 464 13.61 -13.86 -10.81
N SER A 465 13.83 -14.77 -11.75
CA SER A 465 13.54 -16.19 -11.55
C SER A 465 14.48 -16.84 -10.53
N ILE A 466 15.74 -16.40 -10.49
CA ILE A 466 16.76 -16.86 -9.53
C ILE A 466 16.42 -16.35 -8.13
N LEU A 467 16.11 -15.05 -7.99
CA LEU A 467 15.63 -14.46 -6.73
C LEU A 467 14.35 -15.15 -6.22
N ASP A 468 13.47 -15.52 -7.14
CA ASP A 468 12.24 -16.24 -6.83
C ASP A 468 12.44 -17.73 -6.49
N GLY A 469 13.67 -18.25 -6.55
CA GLY A 469 13.98 -19.68 -6.37
C GLY A 469 13.34 -20.60 -7.41
N THR A 470 12.87 -20.03 -8.52
CA THR A 470 12.17 -20.74 -9.62
C THR A 470 13.09 -21.04 -10.79
N TYR A 471 14.31 -20.53 -10.75
CA TYR A 471 15.32 -20.79 -11.76
C TYR A 471 15.88 -22.20 -11.60
N THR A 472 15.85 -22.96 -12.70
CA THR A 472 16.51 -24.25 -12.80
C THR A 472 17.72 -24.10 -13.71
N ILE A 473 18.89 -24.52 -13.22
CA ILE A 473 20.11 -24.58 -14.02
C ILE A 473 19.93 -25.62 -15.13
N GLY A 474 20.22 -25.23 -16.37
CA GLY A 474 20.03 -26.07 -17.56
C GLY A 474 18.60 -26.08 -18.12
N ALA A 475 18.33 -27.00 -19.05
CA ALA A 475 17.01 -27.13 -19.64
C ALA A 475 15.97 -27.51 -18.58
N LYS A 476 14.80 -26.82 -18.58
CA LYS A 476 13.68 -27.20 -17.72
C LYS A 476 13.32 -28.65 -18.00
N ASN A 477 13.21 -29.47 -16.94
CA ASN A 477 12.71 -30.82 -17.11
C ASN A 477 11.27 -30.80 -17.65
N LEU A 478 10.88 -31.89 -18.32
CA LEU A 478 9.57 -32.03 -18.96
C LEU A 478 8.44 -31.76 -17.97
N VAL A 479 8.54 -32.23 -16.73
CA VAL A 479 7.55 -31.99 -15.67
C VAL A 479 7.33 -30.50 -15.44
N THR A 480 8.40 -29.70 -15.34
CA THR A 480 8.29 -28.24 -15.14
C THR A 480 7.60 -27.56 -16.33
N LEU A 481 7.93 -27.98 -17.56
CA LEU A 481 7.29 -27.45 -18.78
C LEU A 481 5.80 -27.80 -18.84
N CYS A 482 5.44 -29.04 -18.48
CA CYS A 482 4.05 -29.48 -18.42
C CYS A 482 3.26 -28.68 -17.38
N VAL A 483 3.81 -28.50 -16.17
CA VAL A 483 3.14 -27.72 -15.12
C VAL A 483 2.97 -26.24 -15.51
N GLU A 484 3.96 -25.63 -16.16
CA GLU A 484 3.83 -24.25 -16.66
C GLU A 484 2.80 -24.11 -17.78
N THR A 485 2.66 -25.15 -18.60
CA THR A 485 1.66 -25.21 -19.69
C THR A 485 0.27 -25.39 -19.12
N LEU A 486 0.09 -26.29 -18.15
CA LEU A 486 -1.15 -26.44 -17.40
C LEU A 486 -1.55 -25.11 -16.74
N ALA A 487 -0.63 -24.44 -16.06
CA ALA A 487 -0.89 -23.16 -15.40
C ALA A 487 -1.28 -22.01 -16.36
N LYS A 488 -1.04 -22.14 -17.67
CA LYS A 488 -1.49 -21.17 -18.68
C LYS A 488 -2.88 -21.49 -19.23
N ASN A 489 -3.34 -22.72 -19.07
CA ASN A 489 -4.58 -23.25 -19.65
C ASN A 489 -5.41 -23.97 -18.57
N ILE A 490 -5.32 -23.51 -17.32
CA ILE A 490 -5.90 -24.19 -16.16
C ILE A 490 -7.43 -24.25 -16.24
N ASP A 491 -8.02 -23.30 -16.94
CA ASP A 491 -9.43 -23.19 -17.27
C ASP A 491 -9.94 -24.31 -18.20
N LEU A 492 -9.04 -25.03 -18.87
CA LEU A 492 -9.36 -26.20 -19.69
C LEU A 492 -9.17 -27.52 -18.95
N ALA A 493 -8.70 -27.50 -17.70
CA ALA A 493 -8.43 -28.70 -16.93
C ALA A 493 -9.65 -29.04 -16.05
N ASP A 494 -10.21 -30.23 -16.26
CA ASP A 494 -11.30 -30.77 -15.43
C ASP A 494 -10.77 -31.66 -14.28
N ASP A 495 -9.67 -32.39 -14.51
CA ASP A 495 -9.01 -33.26 -13.53
C ASP A 495 -7.49 -33.30 -13.80
N LEU A 496 -6.70 -33.47 -12.74
CA LEU A 496 -5.25 -33.73 -12.83
C LEU A 496 -4.94 -35.23 -13.01
N GLY A 497 -5.91 -36.11 -12.75
CA GLY A 497 -5.75 -37.56 -12.79
C GLY A 497 -4.83 -38.07 -11.67
N SER A 498 -4.31 -39.30 -11.84
CA SER A 498 -3.43 -39.94 -10.85
C SER A 498 -1.99 -39.44 -10.98
N LEU A 499 -1.70 -38.25 -10.46
CA LEU A 499 -0.33 -37.71 -10.39
C LEU A 499 0.33 -38.00 -9.03
N PRO A 500 1.66 -38.19 -8.99
CA PRO A 500 2.38 -38.31 -7.73
C PRO A 500 2.28 -37.03 -6.86
N GLU A 501 2.18 -37.20 -5.54
CA GLU A 501 2.09 -36.08 -4.58
C GLU A 501 3.15 -34.97 -4.79
N PRO A 502 4.44 -35.27 -5.07
CA PRO A 502 5.44 -34.22 -5.31
C PRO A 502 5.13 -33.34 -6.53
N VAL A 503 4.47 -33.90 -7.55
CA VAL A 503 4.05 -33.18 -8.75
C VAL A 503 2.84 -32.31 -8.44
N ILE A 504 1.87 -32.84 -7.68
CA ILE A 504 0.69 -32.09 -7.21
C ILE A 504 1.12 -30.90 -6.35
N ASP A 505 2.04 -31.08 -5.39
CA ASP A 505 2.59 -29.99 -4.55
C ASP A 505 3.21 -28.88 -5.43
N LYS A 506 3.95 -29.26 -6.47
CA LYS A 506 4.57 -28.31 -7.40
C LYS A 506 3.54 -27.56 -8.23
N ILE A 507 2.49 -28.23 -8.71
CA ILE A 507 1.35 -27.59 -9.40
C ILE A 507 0.66 -26.61 -8.46
N ALA A 508 0.32 -27.03 -7.24
CA ALA A 508 -0.34 -26.21 -6.23
C ALA A 508 0.45 -24.94 -5.93
N ARG A 509 1.78 -25.03 -5.75
CA ARG A 509 2.65 -23.85 -5.56
C ARG A 509 2.64 -22.90 -6.75
N ILE A 510 2.75 -23.41 -7.97
CA ILE A 510 2.80 -22.58 -9.18
C ILE A 510 1.46 -21.87 -9.42
N LEU A 511 0.34 -22.58 -9.25
CA LEU A 511 -0.98 -21.97 -9.38
C LEU A 511 -1.23 -20.94 -8.27
N SER A 512 -0.84 -21.23 -7.04
CA SER A 512 -0.96 -20.28 -5.92
C SER A 512 -0.11 -19.03 -6.15
N LYS A 513 1.14 -19.17 -6.61
CA LYS A 513 2.01 -18.03 -6.95
C LYS A 513 1.42 -17.13 -8.05
N ARG A 514 0.63 -17.71 -8.96
CA ARG A 514 -0.10 -16.98 -10.01
C ARG A 514 -1.50 -16.53 -9.60
N ARG A 515 -1.90 -16.76 -8.33
CA ARG A 515 -3.24 -16.48 -7.80
C ARG A 515 -4.37 -17.11 -8.62
N LEU A 516 -4.12 -18.34 -9.09
CA LEU A 516 -5.05 -19.10 -9.92
C LEU A 516 -5.91 -20.08 -9.12
N VAL A 517 -5.58 -20.34 -7.85
CA VAL A 517 -6.43 -21.16 -6.96
C VAL A 517 -7.66 -20.35 -6.54
N ASN A 518 -8.83 -20.83 -6.93
CA ASN A 518 -10.16 -20.27 -6.68
C ASN A 518 -11.23 -21.40 -6.70
N SER A 519 -12.49 -21.07 -6.43
CA SER A 519 -13.63 -22.02 -6.36
C SER A 519 -13.73 -22.98 -7.55
N LYS A 520 -13.40 -22.56 -8.78
CA LYS A 520 -13.45 -23.46 -9.96
C LYS A 520 -12.29 -24.45 -10.01
N THR A 521 -11.11 -24.02 -9.57
CA THR A 521 -9.85 -24.77 -9.72
C THR A 521 -9.49 -25.61 -8.49
N ILE A 522 -10.10 -25.35 -7.32
CA ILE A 522 -9.75 -26.07 -6.09
C ILE A 522 -10.10 -27.55 -6.18
N HIS A 523 -11.13 -27.91 -6.93
CA HIS A 523 -11.54 -29.30 -7.20
C HIS A 523 -10.44 -30.15 -7.82
N LEU A 524 -9.53 -29.55 -8.59
CA LEU A 524 -8.38 -30.24 -9.18
C LEU A 524 -7.46 -30.87 -8.15
N PHE A 525 -7.50 -30.40 -6.90
CA PHE A 525 -6.69 -30.89 -5.80
C PHE A 525 -7.49 -31.75 -4.80
N MET A 526 -8.81 -31.84 -4.96
CA MET A 526 -9.70 -32.56 -4.03
C MET A 526 -9.95 -33.98 -4.52
N GLN A 527 -9.00 -34.87 -4.28
CA GLN A 527 -9.16 -36.30 -4.55
C GLN A 527 -9.64 -37.03 -3.29
N SER A 528 -10.60 -37.94 -3.41
CA SER A 528 -11.15 -38.69 -2.28
C SER A 528 -10.11 -39.58 -1.56
N SER A 529 -9.06 -39.97 -2.28
CA SER A 529 -7.90 -40.71 -1.77
C SER A 529 -6.82 -39.82 -1.14
N ALA A 530 -6.93 -38.49 -1.21
CA ALA A 530 -5.90 -37.59 -0.72
C ALA A 530 -5.78 -37.65 0.82
N HIS A 531 -4.57 -37.90 1.31
CA HIS A 531 -4.23 -37.82 2.74
C HIS A 531 -3.64 -36.47 3.14
N GLU A 532 -3.19 -35.70 2.16
CA GLU A 532 -2.62 -34.37 2.35
C GLU A 532 -3.17 -33.41 1.30
N LEU A 533 -3.55 -32.22 1.73
CA LEU A 533 -3.93 -31.13 0.85
C LEU A 533 -3.24 -29.85 1.30
N LYS A 534 -2.56 -29.20 0.35
CA LYS A 534 -1.79 -27.97 0.57
C LYS A 534 -2.24 -26.88 -0.37
N VAL A 535 -2.83 -25.84 0.20
CA VAL A 535 -3.22 -24.61 -0.49
C VAL A 535 -2.28 -23.50 -0.03
N TYR A 536 -1.47 -22.99 -0.96
CA TYR A 536 -0.45 -21.98 -0.66
C TYR A 536 -0.95 -20.54 -0.82
N ASP A 537 -2.11 -20.34 -1.43
CA ASP A 537 -2.86 -19.07 -1.45
C ASP A 537 -4.36 -19.37 -1.56
N GLY A 538 -5.07 -19.21 -0.44
CA GLY A 538 -6.52 -19.39 -0.30
C GLY A 538 -7.31 -18.09 -0.43
N GLY A 539 -6.71 -16.96 -0.80
CA GLY A 539 -7.36 -15.65 -0.76
C GLY A 539 -8.57 -15.49 -1.69
N LYS A 540 -8.78 -16.41 -2.62
CA LYS A 540 -9.94 -16.47 -3.53
C LYS A 540 -10.89 -17.62 -3.24
N LEU A 541 -10.70 -18.35 -2.14
CA LEU A 541 -11.61 -19.42 -1.70
C LEU A 541 -12.66 -18.84 -0.75
N SER A 542 -13.91 -19.24 -0.92
CA SER A 542 -15.01 -18.96 0.00
C SER A 542 -15.01 -19.95 1.17
N SER A 543 -15.82 -19.66 2.21
CA SER A 543 -16.03 -20.57 3.34
C SER A 543 -16.63 -21.91 2.85
N ASP A 544 -17.56 -21.87 1.90
CA ASP A 544 -18.17 -23.05 1.27
C ASP A 544 -17.14 -23.91 0.53
N ASP A 545 -16.20 -23.28 -0.19
CA ASP A 545 -15.13 -24.01 -0.87
C ASP A 545 -14.27 -24.80 0.13
N ILE A 546 -13.99 -24.22 1.31
CA ILE A 546 -13.20 -24.87 2.36
C ILE A 546 -14.01 -25.97 3.04
N MET A 547 -15.29 -25.75 3.32
CA MET A 547 -16.16 -26.82 3.82
C MET A 547 -16.25 -27.98 2.82
N LEU A 548 -16.33 -27.67 1.52
CA LEU A 548 -16.37 -28.67 0.47
C LEU A 548 -15.10 -29.52 0.43
N ILE A 549 -13.92 -28.97 0.75
CA ILE A 549 -12.69 -29.75 0.94
C ILE A 549 -12.91 -30.85 1.98
N PHE A 550 -13.39 -30.49 3.17
CA PHE A 550 -13.61 -31.46 4.25
C PHE A 550 -14.75 -32.44 3.97
N GLN A 551 -15.66 -32.09 3.07
CA GLN A 551 -16.72 -32.98 2.61
C GLN A 551 -16.23 -34.00 1.57
N THR A 552 -15.39 -33.57 0.63
CA THR A 552 -14.96 -34.37 -0.52
C THR A 552 -13.68 -35.17 -0.27
N THR A 553 -12.91 -34.81 0.76
CA THR A 553 -11.65 -35.49 1.15
C THR A 553 -11.73 -36.15 2.53
N PRO A 554 -12.51 -37.25 2.69
CA PRO A 554 -12.75 -37.86 4.00
C PRO A 554 -11.51 -38.52 4.63
N ASN A 555 -10.47 -38.80 3.85
CA ASN A 555 -9.23 -39.44 4.30
C ASN A 555 -8.11 -38.45 4.64
N LEU A 556 -8.41 -37.15 4.64
CA LEU A 556 -7.45 -36.08 4.86
C LEU A 556 -6.88 -36.14 6.28
N ARG A 557 -5.55 -36.21 6.38
CA ARG A 557 -4.80 -36.20 7.66
C ARG A 557 -3.95 -34.96 7.83
N ARG A 558 -3.48 -34.36 6.73
CA ARG A 558 -2.64 -33.16 6.75
C ARG A 558 -3.27 -32.06 5.91
N PHE A 559 -3.67 -30.99 6.57
CA PHE A 559 -4.27 -29.85 5.90
C PHE A 559 -3.41 -28.61 6.09
N LYS A 560 -3.09 -27.96 4.96
CA LYS A 560 -2.41 -26.68 4.94
C LYS A 560 -3.20 -25.67 4.12
N LEU A 561 -3.51 -24.53 4.73
CA LEU A 561 -4.16 -23.41 4.07
C LEU A 561 -3.47 -22.10 4.45
N ARG A 562 -2.92 -21.43 3.45
CA ARG A 562 -2.26 -20.13 3.58
C ARG A 562 -3.15 -19.04 2.99
N ASN A 563 -3.08 -17.82 3.52
CA ASN A 563 -3.99 -16.73 3.16
C ASN A 563 -5.47 -17.13 3.37
N ALA A 564 -5.74 -17.73 4.52
CA ALA A 564 -6.98 -18.41 4.89
C ALA A 564 -8.07 -17.43 5.38
N VAL A 565 -8.25 -16.29 4.71
CA VAL A 565 -9.11 -15.19 5.20
C VAL A 565 -10.56 -15.65 5.43
N GLN A 566 -11.08 -16.55 4.58
CA GLN A 566 -12.44 -17.08 4.68
C GLN A 566 -12.56 -18.32 5.58
N PHE A 567 -11.48 -18.74 6.26
CA PHE A 567 -11.56 -19.75 7.30
C PHE A 567 -12.05 -19.08 8.60
N LYS A 568 -13.37 -19.15 8.81
CA LYS A 568 -14.08 -18.53 9.95
C LYS A 568 -14.57 -19.57 10.94
N ASP A 569 -15.22 -19.13 12.01
CA ASP A 569 -15.88 -20.00 13.00
C ASP A 569 -16.79 -21.06 12.38
N GLU A 570 -17.63 -20.70 11.41
CA GLU A 570 -18.50 -21.66 10.71
C GLU A 570 -17.74 -22.80 10.03
N VAL A 571 -16.55 -22.51 9.47
CA VAL A 571 -15.69 -23.51 8.82
C VAL A 571 -15.04 -24.41 9.86
N MET A 572 -14.63 -23.85 11.00
CA MET A 572 -14.11 -24.61 12.13
C MET A 572 -15.18 -25.54 12.71
N ASP A 573 -16.40 -25.04 12.91
CA ASP A 573 -17.55 -25.81 13.40
C ASP A 573 -17.88 -26.96 12.46
N PHE A 574 -17.87 -26.68 11.15
CA PHE A 574 -18.03 -27.71 10.15
C PHE A 574 -16.93 -28.77 10.29
N LEU A 575 -15.66 -28.39 10.35
CA LEU A 575 -14.53 -29.32 10.54
C LEU A 575 -14.67 -30.15 11.82
N ILE A 576 -15.09 -29.55 12.94
CA ILE A 576 -15.32 -30.24 14.22
C ILE A 576 -16.43 -31.29 14.06
N SER A 577 -17.52 -30.95 13.38
CA SER A 577 -18.68 -31.82 13.16
C SER A 577 -18.36 -33.04 12.27
N ARG A 578 -17.34 -32.97 11.42
CA ARG A 578 -16.93 -34.07 10.54
C ARG A 578 -16.22 -35.16 11.31
N ASN A 579 -16.36 -36.40 10.86
CA ASN A 579 -15.51 -37.52 11.29
C ASN A 579 -14.15 -37.47 10.60
N LEU A 580 -13.47 -36.33 10.70
CA LEU A 580 -12.13 -36.10 10.18
C LEU A 580 -11.19 -35.84 11.36
N ASN A 581 -10.06 -36.54 11.39
CA ASN A 581 -9.08 -36.45 12.47
C ASN A 581 -7.73 -36.05 11.87
N LEU A 582 -7.48 -34.75 11.83
CA LEU A 582 -6.24 -34.22 11.30
C LEU A 582 -5.07 -34.55 12.24
N GLU A 583 -3.98 -35.02 11.65
CA GLU A 583 -2.68 -35.18 12.28
C GLU A 583 -1.85 -33.90 12.16
N SER A 584 -2.05 -33.12 11.10
CA SER A 584 -1.38 -31.83 10.89
C SER A 584 -2.38 -30.78 10.46
N LEU A 585 -2.40 -29.66 11.17
CA LEU A 585 -3.14 -28.45 10.80
C LEU A 585 -2.16 -27.28 10.67
N ASP A 586 -2.03 -26.74 9.46
CA ASP A 586 -1.18 -25.58 9.13
C ASP A 586 -2.04 -24.46 8.54
N ILE A 587 -2.32 -23.44 9.34
CA ILE A 587 -3.20 -22.33 8.98
C ILE A 587 -2.43 -21.02 9.06
N GLN A 588 -2.56 -20.19 8.02
CA GLN A 588 -2.06 -18.81 8.03
C GLN A 588 -3.13 -17.82 7.61
N GLY A 589 -3.25 -16.71 8.36
CA GLY A 589 -4.13 -15.60 7.98
C GLY A 589 -5.61 -15.89 8.17
N ALA A 590 -5.96 -16.80 9.08
CA ALA A 590 -7.34 -17.08 9.47
C ALA A 590 -7.75 -16.18 10.65
N ASN A 591 -7.95 -14.90 10.35
CA ASN A 591 -8.15 -13.86 11.37
C ASN A 591 -9.59 -13.78 11.87
N LEU A 592 -10.48 -14.63 11.32
CA LEU A 592 -11.91 -14.65 11.62
C LEU A 592 -12.33 -15.90 12.42
N ILE A 593 -11.35 -16.62 13.00
CA ILE A 593 -11.59 -17.70 13.95
C ILE A 593 -11.49 -17.11 15.35
N SER A 594 -12.52 -17.25 16.19
CA SER A 594 -12.47 -16.81 17.58
C SER A 594 -11.58 -17.71 18.45
N ASP A 595 -11.11 -17.16 19.58
CA ASP A 595 -10.32 -17.87 20.58
C ASP A 595 -11.07 -19.10 21.14
N SER A 596 -12.36 -18.94 21.42
CA SER A 596 -13.25 -20.01 21.88
C SER A 596 -13.27 -21.19 20.90
N LYS A 597 -13.25 -20.93 19.58
CA LYS A 597 -13.28 -21.97 18.56
C LYS A 597 -11.97 -22.71 18.39
N TRP A 598 -10.83 -22.04 18.59
CA TRP A 598 -9.55 -22.74 18.68
C TRP A 598 -9.54 -23.73 19.84
N ILE A 599 -10.02 -23.32 21.01
CA ILE A 599 -10.11 -24.18 22.20
C ILE A 599 -11.09 -25.33 21.97
N GLU A 600 -12.26 -25.05 21.39
CA GLU A 600 -13.27 -26.06 21.05
C GLU A 600 -12.68 -27.13 20.11
N TYR A 601 -11.97 -26.71 19.06
CA TYR A 601 -11.30 -27.62 18.13
C TYR A 601 -10.26 -28.49 18.84
N ILE A 602 -9.40 -27.90 19.66
CA ILE A 602 -8.37 -28.66 20.39
C ILE A 602 -9.01 -29.64 21.39
N LYS A 603 -10.10 -29.26 22.08
CA LYS A 603 -10.84 -30.17 22.98
C LYS A 603 -11.45 -31.34 22.22
N ALA A 604 -12.07 -31.08 21.06
CA ALA A 604 -12.76 -32.10 20.28
C ALA A 604 -11.80 -33.02 19.51
N LYS A 605 -10.72 -32.47 18.93
CA LYS A 605 -9.87 -33.14 17.92
C LYS A 605 -8.38 -33.19 18.28
N GLY A 606 -7.94 -32.57 19.37
CA GLY A 606 -6.52 -32.42 19.72
C GLY A 606 -5.74 -33.73 19.88
N ARG A 607 -6.40 -34.83 20.27
CA ARG A 607 -5.75 -36.14 20.48
C ARG A 607 -5.13 -36.73 19.21
N SER A 608 -5.71 -36.48 18.03
CA SER A 608 -5.14 -36.94 16.77
C SER A 608 -3.98 -36.07 16.29
N LEU A 609 -3.88 -34.84 16.80
CA LEU A 609 -2.93 -33.85 16.32
C LEU A 609 -1.49 -34.23 16.68
N ARG A 610 -0.59 -34.08 15.71
CA ARG A 610 0.85 -34.25 15.82
C ARG A 610 1.59 -32.99 15.43
N ALA A 611 1.02 -32.18 14.55
CA ALA A 611 1.55 -30.88 14.16
C ALA A 611 0.47 -29.80 14.16
N LEU A 612 0.73 -28.69 14.85
CA LEU A 612 -0.09 -27.49 14.85
C LEU A 612 0.77 -26.31 14.45
N LYS A 613 0.43 -25.67 13.34
CA LYS A 613 1.15 -24.50 12.83
C LYS A 613 0.15 -23.39 12.60
N ILE A 614 0.26 -22.32 13.38
CA ILE A 614 -0.63 -21.18 13.31
C ILE A 614 0.23 -19.94 13.03
N HIS A 615 -0.16 -19.21 11.99
CA HIS A 615 0.60 -18.08 11.48
C HIS A 615 -0.32 -16.88 11.28
N HIS A 616 0.04 -15.71 11.82
CA HIS A 616 -0.62 -14.43 11.56
C HIS A 616 -2.15 -14.53 11.65
N THR A 617 -2.67 -15.02 12.78
CA THR A 617 -4.12 -15.08 13.04
C THR A 617 -4.56 -13.96 14.02
N ASP A 618 -3.79 -12.88 14.06
CA ASP A 618 -3.98 -11.68 14.88
C ASP A 618 -4.27 -11.97 16.37
N MET A 619 -5.41 -11.49 16.88
CA MET A 619 -5.77 -11.43 18.30
C MET A 619 -6.43 -12.71 18.84
N HIS A 620 -6.57 -13.76 18.02
CA HIS A 620 -7.44 -14.90 18.35
C HIS A 620 -6.73 -16.17 18.80
N VAL A 621 -5.39 -16.19 18.75
CA VAL A 621 -4.59 -17.22 19.40
C VAL A 621 -4.01 -16.61 20.66
N THR A 622 -4.45 -17.12 21.81
CA THR A 622 -4.20 -16.58 23.14
C THR A 622 -3.42 -17.57 24.01
N ASP A 623 -2.90 -17.10 25.15
CA ASP A 623 -2.30 -17.96 26.17
C ASP A 623 -3.24 -19.08 26.65
N ASP A 624 -4.55 -18.82 26.71
CA ASP A 624 -5.55 -19.83 27.07
C ASP A 624 -5.53 -21.04 26.12
N LEU A 625 -5.31 -20.83 24.81
CA LEU A 625 -5.18 -21.93 23.86
C LEU A 625 -3.96 -22.80 24.24
N LEU A 626 -2.84 -22.16 24.55
CA LEU A 626 -1.59 -22.84 24.90
C LEU A 626 -1.73 -23.63 26.20
N ASP A 627 -2.44 -23.10 27.19
CA ASP A 627 -2.79 -23.79 28.45
C ASP A 627 -3.57 -25.09 28.21
N HIS A 628 -4.39 -25.14 27.16
CA HIS A 628 -5.19 -26.31 26.81
C HIS A 628 -4.40 -27.36 26.01
N LEU A 629 -3.33 -26.99 25.30
CA LEU A 629 -2.58 -27.92 24.46
C LEU A 629 -2.03 -29.14 25.23
N PRO A 630 -1.38 -29.00 26.41
CA PRO A 630 -0.89 -30.16 27.17
C PRO A 630 -1.98 -31.16 27.58
N VAL A 631 -3.20 -30.67 27.81
CA VAL A 631 -4.32 -31.49 28.30
C VAL A 631 -4.99 -32.23 27.14
N TYR A 632 -5.28 -31.52 26.05
CA TYR A 632 -6.13 -32.03 24.97
C TYR A 632 -5.35 -32.50 23.73
N ALA A 633 -4.10 -32.05 23.57
CA ALA A 633 -3.18 -32.47 22.52
C ALA A 633 -1.81 -32.93 23.06
N PRO A 634 -1.74 -33.87 24.03
CA PRO A 634 -0.48 -34.28 24.66
C PRO A 634 0.49 -34.97 23.69
N GLY A 635 -0.01 -35.51 22.56
CA GLY A 635 0.78 -36.15 21.52
C GLY A 635 1.40 -35.19 20.49
N LEU A 636 1.30 -33.88 20.72
CA LEU A 636 1.83 -32.88 19.79
C LEU A 636 3.35 -32.94 19.70
N LYS A 637 3.87 -33.11 18.48
CA LYS A 637 5.30 -33.20 18.17
C LYS A 637 5.85 -31.94 17.54
N CYS A 638 5.01 -31.17 16.85
CA CYS A 638 5.41 -29.95 16.15
C CYS A 638 4.44 -28.82 16.51
N LEU A 639 4.98 -27.74 17.07
CA LEU A 639 4.24 -26.51 17.34
C LEU A 639 4.96 -25.34 16.68
N LYS A 640 4.23 -24.61 15.84
CA LYS A 640 4.71 -23.37 15.22
C LYS A 640 3.73 -22.25 15.45
N LEU A 641 4.18 -21.18 16.10
CA LEU A 641 3.41 -19.98 16.39
C LEU A 641 4.19 -18.78 15.83
N ILE A 642 3.61 -18.09 14.85
CA ILE A 642 4.25 -16.95 14.19
C ILE A 642 3.27 -15.80 14.10
N GLY A 643 3.65 -14.64 14.63
CA GLY A 643 2.89 -13.40 14.48
C GLY A 643 1.50 -13.45 15.12
N ASN A 644 1.36 -14.20 16.22
CA ASN A 644 0.13 -14.25 17.03
C ASN A 644 0.25 -13.20 18.15
N GLN A 645 -0.68 -12.24 18.20
CA GLN A 645 -0.53 -11.02 18.99
C GLN A 645 -0.83 -11.20 20.49
N ARG A 646 -1.56 -12.26 20.86
CA ARG A 646 -1.96 -12.53 22.25
C ARG A 646 -1.28 -13.75 22.87
N VAL A 647 -0.18 -14.22 22.27
CA VAL A 647 0.68 -15.25 22.87
C VAL A 647 1.81 -14.56 23.61
N SER A 648 1.83 -14.67 24.93
CA SER A 648 2.82 -14.07 25.82
C SER A 648 3.68 -15.12 26.53
N GLY A 649 4.57 -14.67 27.41
CA GLY A 649 5.37 -15.56 28.26
C GLY A 649 4.53 -16.48 29.17
N LEU A 650 3.30 -16.10 29.54
CA LEU A 650 2.41 -16.96 30.33
C LEU A 650 2.02 -18.23 29.56
N GLY A 651 1.58 -18.09 28.31
CA GLY A 651 1.24 -19.24 27.47
C GLY A 651 2.44 -20.12 27.16
N LEU A 652 3.63 -19.53 26.99
CA LEU A 652 4.86 -20.32 26.79
C LEU A 652 5.19 -21.23 27.98
N LYS A 653 4.97 -20.77 29.22
CA LYS A 653 5.18 -21.60 30.42
C LYS A 653 4.32 -22.86 30.40
N ALA A 654 3.12 -22.82 29.83
CA ALA A 654 2.29 -24.01 29.70
C ALA A 654 2.84 -25.05 28.71
N LEU A 655 3.59 -24.61 27.69
CA LEU A 655 4.21 -25.50 26.72
C LEU A 655 5.28 -26.40 27.34
N ALA A 656 5.83 -26.05 28.50
CA ALA A 656 6.79 -26.87 29.25
C ALA A 656 6.22 -28.26 29.61
N LYS A 657 4.89 -28.40 29.66
CA LYS A 657 4.19 -29.67 29.91
C LYS A 657 4.11 -30.58 28.67
N LEU A 658 4.40 -30.08 27.46
CA LEU A 658 4.40 -30.87 26.22
C LEU A 658 5.71 -31.65 26.03
N LYS A 659 5.93 -32.67 26.86
CA LYS A 659 7.19 -33.44 26.89
C LYS A 659 7.53 -34.19 25.60
N GLN A 660 6.56 -34.39 24.71
CA GLN A 660 6.74 -35.08 23.42
C GLN A 660 7.10 -34.14 22.27
N LEU A 661 7.27 -32.84 22.54
CA LEU A 661 7.54 -31.86 21.50
C LEU A 661 8.93 -32.07 20.91
N GLU A 662 8.99 -32.28 19.59
CA GLU A 662 10.22 -32.46 18.82
C GLU A 662 10.58 -31.20 18.02
N GLN A 663 9.60 -30.35 17.71
CA GLN A 663 9.80 -29.12 16.95
C GLN A 663 9.03 -27.96 17.59
N LEU A 664 9.77 -26.91 17.93
CA LEU A 664 9.21 -25.65 18.39
C LEU A 664 9.70 -24.51 17.48
N SER A 665 8.77 -23.71 16.98
CA SER A 665 9.09 -22.53 16.18
C SER A 665 8.25 -21.34 16.64
N LEU A 666 8.91 -20.31 17.12
CA LEU A 666 8.30 -19.13 17.71
C LEU A 666 8.77 -17.87 16.99
N ARG A 667 7.81 -17.03 16.58
CA ARG A 667 8.02 -15.61 16.27
C ARG A 667 6.91 -14.85 16.96
N LEU A 668 7.19 -14.29 18.12
CA LEU A 668 6.18 -13.68 18.98
C LEU A 668 6.05 -12.19 18.65
N ALA A 669 4.83 -11.67 18.75
CA ALA A 669 4.59 -10.23 18.61
C ALA A 669 4.71 -9.49 19.95
N THR A 670 4.52 -10.21 21.07
CA THR A 670 4.80 -9.69 22.41
C THR A 670 6.23 -9.99 22.80
N GLU A 671 6.87 -9.04 23.46
CA GLU A 671 8.18 -9.26 24.07
C GLU A 671 8.10 -10.27 25.21
N VAL A 672 9.08 -11.17 25.29
CA VAL A 672 9.15 -12.22 26.31
C VAL A 672 10.57 -12.27 26.86
N HIS A 673 10.70 -12.22 28.17
CA HIS A 673 11.98 -12.26 28.88
C HIS A 673 12.70 -13.62 28.71
N SER A 674 14.03 -13.61 28.70
CA SER A 674 14.91 -14.78 28.50
C SER A 674 14.57 -15.96 29.41
N ASP A 675 14.30 -15.70 30.70
CA ASP A 675 14.02 -16.73 31.72
C ASP A 675 12.89 -17.69 31.32
N VAL A 676 11.87 -17.18 30.62
CA VAL A 676 10.73 -18.00 30.18
C VAL A 676 11.18 -19.05 29.15
N PHE A 677 12.10 -18.68 28.26
CA PHE A 677 12.67 -19.61 27.28
C PHE A 677 13.63 -20.59 27.95
N VAL A 678 14.40 -20.14 28.96
CA VAL A 678 15.29 -21.00 29.75
C VAL A 678 14.48 -22.09 30.45
N ASP A 679 13.43 -21.71 31.19
CA ASP A 679 12.52 -22.65 31.88
C ASP A 679 11.91 -23.64 30.88
N LEU A 680 11.42 -23.13 29.75
CA LEU A 680 10.84 -23.97 28.70
C LEU A 680 11.85 -24.97 28.16
N LEU A 681 13.07 -24.54 27.83
CA LEU A 681 14.13 -25.40 27.29
C LEU A 681 14.60 -26.44 28.30
N ALA A 682 14.64 -26.13 29.59
CA ALA A 682 14.94 -27.11 30.63
C ALA A 682 13.96 -28.30 30.58
N ASP A 683 12.70 -28.01 30.28
CA ASP A 683 11.61 -28.97 30.33
C ASP A 683 11.38 -29.78 29.04
N ILE A 684 11.58 -29.18 27.86
CA ILE A 684 11.34 -29.83 26.55
C ILE A 684 12.60 -30.03 25.69
N GLY A 685 13.70 -29.34 26.02
CA GLY A 685 14.97 -29.37 25.28
C GLY A 685 15.53 -30.77 24.98
N PRO A 686 15.46 -31.77 25.90
CA PRO A 686 15.99 -33.11 25.64
C PRO A 686 15.36 -33.86 24.45
N ASN A 687 14.16 -33.46 24.02
CA ASN A 687 13.44 -34.07 22.90
C ASN A 687 13.42 -33.21 21.63
N LEU A 688 13.81 -31.93 21.73
CA LEU A 688 13.81 -31.03 20.59
C LEU A 688 14.83 -31.46 19.53
N ARG A 689 14.34 -31.55 18.29
CA ARG A 689 15.08 -31.73 17.04
C ARG A 689 15.14 -30.46 16.21
N THR A 690 14.17 -29.58 16.42
CA THR A 690 14.12 -28.25 15.80
C THR A 690 13.76 -27.23 16.86
N PHE A 691 14.64 -26.26 17.05
CA PHE A 691 14.38 -25.07 17.85
C PHE A 691 14.56 -23.85 16.96
N SER A 692 13.53 -23.03 16.90
CA SER A 692 13.48 -21.83 16.06
C SER A 692 12.86 -20.70 16.87
N LEU A 693 13.64 -19.66 17.10
CA LEU A 693 13.24 -18.46 17.80
C LEU A 693 13.58 -17.28 16.89
N GLU A 694 12.56 -16.61 16.36
CA GLU A 694 12.72 -15.60 15.32
C GLU A 694 12.29 -14.23 15.86
N ASN A 695 12.99 -13.17 15.47
CA ASN A 695 12.71 -11.78 15.87
C ASN A 695 12.79 -11.56 17.38
N VAL A 696 13.99 -11.78 17.95
CA VAL A 696 14.23 -11.75 19.40
C VAL A 696 15.28 -10.74 19.82
N GLU A 697 14.96 -9.45 19.65
CA GLU A 697 15.88 -8.35 19.93
C GLU A 697 16.43 -8.40 21.37
N ASN A 698 15.57 -8.59 22.36
CA ASN A 698 15.88 -8.46 23.80
C ASN A 698 16.16 -9.79 24.51
N VAL A 699 16.50 -10.86 23.78
CA VAL A 699 16.82 -12.16 24.38
C VAL A 699 18.33 -12.31 24.52
N ASP A 700 18.79 -12.61 25.72
CA ASP A 700 20.21 -12.63 26.07
C ASP A 700 20.86 -14.04 25.97
N ASN A 701 22.14 -14.10 26.36
CA ASN A 701 22.97 -15.31 26.31
C ASN A 701 22.45 -16.50 27.14
N THR A 702 21.63 -16.28 28.17
CA THR A 702 21.10 -17.35 29.03
C THR A 702 20.30 -18.38 28.24
N VAL A 703 19.64 -17.96 27.15
CA VAL A 703 18.94 -18.86 26.25
C VAL A 703 19.91 -19.73 25.45
N LEU A 704 21.05 -19.17 25.01
CA LEU A 704 22.12 -19.96 24.36
C LEU A 704 22.70 -20.97 25.34
N ASP A 705 22.95 -20.56 26.58
CA ASP A 705 23.45 -21.44 27.63
C ASP A 705 22.42 -22.54 27.97
N ALA A 706 21.12 -22.24 27.95
CA ALA A 706 20.05 -23.24 28.13
C ALA A 706 19.95 -24.21 26.95
N VAL A 707 20.10 -23.74 25.71
CA VAL A 707 20.18 -24.62 24.53
C VAL A 707 21.39 -25.56 24.68
N HIS A 708 22.55 -25.01 25.06
CA HIS A 708 23.75 -25.80 25.32
C HIS A 708 23.50 -26.86 26.40
N ALA A 709 22.88 -26.47 27.52
CA ALA A 709 22.67 -27.32 28.68
C ALA A 709 21.61 -28.40 28.48
N HIS A 710 20.54 -28.17 27.73
CA HIS A 710 19.37 -29.06 27.72
C HIS A 710 19.11 -29.74 26.38
N CYS A 711 19.56 -29.19 25.26
CA CYS A 711 19.33 -29.77 23.95
C CYS A 711 20.39 -30.82 23.60
N ARG A 712 19.95 -32.01 23.17
CA ARG A 712 20.83 -33.17 22.86
C ARG A 712 20.52 -33.86 21.54
N LYS A 713 19.46 -33.44 20.85
CA LYS A 713 18.97 -34.06 19.61
C LYS A 713 18.66 -33.03 18.52
N LEU A 714 19.07 -31.78 18.70
CA LEU A 714 18.84 -30.71 17.74
C LEU A 714 19.56 -31.04 16.44
N LYS A 715 18.83 -30.88 15.34
CA LYS A 715 19.33 -30.92 13.96
C LYS A 715 19.20 -29.57 13.28
N LYS A 716 18.22 -28.78 13.71
CA LYS A 716 17.94 -27.44 13.19
C LYS A 716 17.89 -26.45 14.33
N LEU A 717 18.75 -25.44 14.26
CA LEU A 717 18.74 -24.28 15.15
C LEU A 717 18.50 -23.03 14.33
N ARG A 718 17.54 -22.21 14.75
CA ARG A 718 17.32 -20.87 14.24
C ARG A 718 17.16 -19.90 15.40
N ILE A 719 17.98 -18.86 15.44
CA ILE A 719 17.85 -17.73 16.36
C ILE A 719 18.09 -16.48 15.52
N THR A 720 17.10 -15.63 15.31
CA THR A 720 17.22 -14.49 14.38
C THR A 720 16.95 -13.15 15.05
N GLU A 721 17.60 -12.11 14.54
CA GLU A 721 17.35 -10.72 14.94
C GLU A 721 17.57 -10.47 16.44
N SER A 722 18.61 -11.10 17.02
CA SER A 722 19.05 -10.83 18.39
C SER A 722 19.98 -9.62 18.45
N ALA A 723 19.71 -8.73 19.40
CA ALA A 723 20.52 -7.55 19.70
C ALA A 723 21.25 -7.62 21.05
N GLU A 724 21.02 -8.66 21.86
CA GLU A 724 21.60 -8.80 23.20
C GLU A 724 22.58 -9.98 23.34
N MET A 725 22.39 -11.07 22.58
CA MET A 725 23.34 -12.19 22.57
C MET A 725 24.71 -11.74 22.06
N THR A 726 25.78 -12.24 22.67
CA THR A 726 27.16 -11.87 22.35
C THR A 726 27.93 -13.01 21.69
N ASP A 727 29.05 -12.68 21.05
CA ASP A 727 29.91 -13.65 20.36
C ASP A 727 30.45 -14.70 21.34
N SER A 728 30.76 -14.29 22.58
CA SER A 728 31.16 -15.22 23.64
C SER A 728 30.05 -16.19 24.02
N GLY A 729 28.78 -15.78 23.94
CA GLY A 729 27.62 -16.65 24.11
C GLY A 729 27.52 -17.69 22.99
N PHE A 730 27.64 -17.28 21.73
CA PHE A 730 27.67 -18.20 20.60
C PHE A 730 28.86 -19.16 20.65
N LYS A 731 30.05 -18.68 21.02
CA LYS A 731 31.22 -19.53 21.24
C LYS A 731 30.95 -20.59 22.30
N ARG A 732 30.41 -20.21 23.46
CA ARG A 732 30.05 -21.16 24.53
C ARG A 732 29.02 -22.19 24.05
N LEU A 733 28.01 -21.75 23.30
CA LEU A 733 26.99 -22.66 22.77
C LEU A 733 27.61 -23.80 21.95
N PHE A 734 28.56 -23.52 21.06
CA PHE A 734 29.11 -24.52 20.15
C PHE A 734 30.38 -25.22 20.64
N THR A 735 31.05 -24.70 21.66
CA THR A 735 32.25 -25.32 22.24
C THR A 735 31.86 -26.49 23.14
N ASP A 736 32.42 -27.68 22.91
CA ASP A 736 32.17 -28.91 23.69
C ASP A 736 30.68 -29.26 23.87
N TRP A 737 29.84 -28.85 22.92
CA TRP A 737 28.42 -29.10 23.01
C TRP A 737 28.11 -30.59 22.82
N ALA A 738 27.41 -31.16 23.79
CA ALA A 738 27.03 -32.57 23.77
C ALA A 738 26.00 -32.93 22.67
N ASN A 739 25.42 -31.94 21.99
CA ASN A 739 24.51 -32.16 20.89
C ASN A 739 25.28 -32.64 19.63
N PRO A 740 24.73 -33.54 18.81
CA PRO A 740 25.34 -33.88 17.54
C PRO A 740 25.50 -32.66 16.60
N PRO A 741 26.42 -32.71 15.63
CA PRO A 741 26.55 -31.70 14.60
C PRO A 741 25.20 -31.33 13.93
N LEU A 742 24.94 -30.04 13.77
CA LEU A 742 23.67 -29.56 13.21
C LEU A 742 23.62 -29.73 11.69
N GLU A 743 22.42 -29.90 11.14
CA GLU A 743 22.15 -29.97 9.70
C GLU A 743 21.68 -28.62 9.13
N PHE A 744 21.13 -27.74 9.97
CA PHE A 744 20.63 -26.41 9.59
C PHE A 744 20.93 -25.40 10.68
N ILE A 745 21.56 -24.29 10.31
CA ILE A 745 21.85 -23.16 11.20
C ILE A 745 21.40 -21.87 10.52
N ASP A 746 20.65 -21.06 11.27
CA ASP A 746 20.19 -19.74 10.83
C ASP A 746 20.29 -18.75 11.98
N LEU A 747 21.28 -17.86 11.88
CA LEU A 747 21.63 -16.85 12.86
C LEU A 747 21.52 -15.44 12.26
N GLU A 748 20.61 -15.26 11.29
CA GLU A 748 20.49 -13.99 10.59
C GLU A 748 20.24 -12.82 11.54
N LYS A 749 20.95 -11.71 11.28
CA LYS A 749 20.85 -10.45 12.01
C LYS A 749 21.03 -10.58 13.52
N CYS A 750 21.73 -11.61 14.00
CA CYS A 750 22.30 -11.61 15.35
C CYS A 750 23.48 -10.63 15.35
N ARG A 751 23.24 -9.38 15.73
CA ARG A 751 24.18 -8.25 15.58
C ARG A 751 23.80 -7.09 16.50
N GLU A 752 24.76 -6.21 16.75
CA GLU A 752 24.50 -4.92 17.37
C GLU A 752 23.59 -4.03 16.49
N LEU A 753 22.59 -3.38 17.10
CA LEU A 753 21.66 -2.50 16.40
C LEU A 753 22.21 -1.10 16.15
N GLU A 754 23.21 -0.67 16.91
CA GLU A 754 23.85 0.63 16.71
C GLU A 754 24.54 0.70 15.34
N GLU A 755 24.51 1.89 14.72
CA GLU A 755 25.13 2.12 13.38
C GLU A 755 26.65 2.31 13.44
N SER A 756 27.24 2.14 14.64
CA SER A 756 28.68 2.16 14.87
C SER A 756 29.36 1.08 14.01
N ARG A 757 30.54 1.41 13.46
CA ARG A 757 31.40 0.41 12.80
C ARG A 757 32.13 -0.47 13.80
N GLU A 758 32.22 -0.03 15.05
CA GLU A 758 32.92 -0.69 16.14
C GLU A 758 31.92 -1.42 17.03
N ASN A 759 32.07 -2.73 17.14
CA ASN A 759 31.30 -3.57 18.04
C ASN A 759 32.10 -3.84 19.32
N THR A 760 32.21 -2.82 20.16
CA THR A 760 33.06 -2.88 21.38
C THR A 760 32.62 -3.96 22.36
N ASN A 761 31.32 -4.29 22.38
CA ASN A 761 30.74 -5.29 23.28
C ASN A 761 30.67 -6.70 22.68
N ASN A 762 31.14 -6.89 21.43
CA ASN A 762 31.03 -8.14 20.69
C ASN A 762 29.60 -8.70 20.68
N ILE A 763 28.61 -7.83 20.48
CA ILE A 763 27.19 -8.20 20.35
C ILE A 763 26.95 -8.87 18.99
N GLY A 764 26.20 -9.96 19.00
CA GLY A 764 25.87 -10.78 17.85
C GLY A 764 26.88 -11.89 17.58
N LEU A 765 26.77 -12.48 16.39
CA LEU A 765 27.72 -13.48 15.90
C LEU A 765 28.91 -12.79 15.24
N CYS A 766 30.09 -12.95 15.82
CA CYS A 766 31.37 -12.44 15.33
C CYS A 766 32.34 -13.62 15.10
N ASP A 767 33.64 -13.38 15.21
CA ASP A 767 34.68 -14.32 14.83
C ASP A 767 34.69 -15.60 15.66
N GLU A 768 34.75 -15.50 16.99
CA GLU A 768 34.96 -16.66 17.84
C GLU A 768 33.74 -17.59 17.83
N GLY A 769 32.53 -17.02 17.85
CA GLY A 769 31.29 -17.74 17.75
C GLY A 769 31.13 -18.41 16.38
N PHE A 770 31.47 -17.72 15.29
CA PHE A 770 31.43 -18.27 13.94
C PHE A 770 32.41 -19.46 13.77
N ILE A 771 33.64 -19.31 14.24
CA ILE A 771 34.65 -20.37 14.20
C ILE A 771 34.20 -21.59 15.03
N ALA A 772 33.73 -21.37 16.26
CA ALA A 772 33.25 -22.45 17.13
C ALA A 772 32.07 -23.20 16.50
N MET A 773 31.11 -22.45 15.93
CA MET A 773 29.95 -22.99 15.22
C MET A 773 30.36 -23.92 14.07
N MET A 774 31.31 -23.46 13.25
CA MET A 774 31.79 -24.22 12.09
C MET A 774 32.62 -25.44 12.52
N ASN A 775 33.45 -25.33 13.56
CA ASN A 775 34.17 -26.47 14.12
C ASN A 775 33.23 -27.56 14.63
N HIS A 776 32.09 -27.18 15.23
CA HIS A 776 31.09 -28.12 15.71
C HIS A 776 30.27 -28.76 14.57
N SER A 777 29.70 -27.96 13.66
CA SER A 777 28.61 -28.42 12.77
C SER A 777 28.98 -28.59 11.30
N ALA A 778 30.09 -28.03 10.81
CA ALA A 778 30.28 -27.83 9.37
C ALA A 778 30.33 -29.13 8.54
N LYS A 779 30.67 -30.27 9.14
CA LYS A 779 30.70 -31.58 8.44
C LYS A 779 29.32 -32.10 8.05
N SER A 780 28.28 -31.78 8.81
CA SER A 780 26.89 -32.21 8.56
C SER A 780 25.98 -31.09 8.07
N LEU A 781 26.45 -29.84 8.14
CA LEU A 781 25.67 -28.66 7.85
C LEU A 781 25.27 -28.63 6.38
N ARG A 782 23.96 -28.50 6.13
CA ARG A 782 23.38 -28.44 4.77
C ARG A 782 22.94 -27.04 4.38
N GLU A 783 22.48 -26.26 5.34
CA GLU A 783 22.06 -24.87 5.14
C GLU A 783 22.65 -24.00 6.24
N LEU A 784 23.35 -22.95 5.82
CA LEU A 784 23.94 -21.92 6.68
C LEU A 784 23.34 -20.56 6.31
N ASN A 785 22.79 -19.85 7.28
CA ASN A 785 22.39 -18.46 7.13
C ASN A 785 23.01 -17.62 8.26
N ILE A 786 23.90 -16.71 7.87
CA ILE A 786 24.56 -15.72 8.75
C ILE A 786 24.39 -14.30 8.18
N HIS A 787 23.28 -14.09 7.48
CA HIS A 787 22.92 -12.81 6.88
C HIS A 787 23.04 -11.67 7.90
N ALA A 788 23.74 -10.61 7.52
CA ALA A 788 23.95 -9.41 8.32
C ALA A 788 24.64 -9.62 9.69
N CYS A 789 25.35 -10.73 9.90
CA CYS A 789 26.34 -10.87 10.98
C CYS A 789 27.61 -10.08 10.61
N ARG A 790 27.52 -8.75 10.76
CA ARG A 790 28.43 -7.74 10.17
C ARG A 790 29.89 -7.86 10.60
N HIS A 791 30.12 -8.38 11.80
CA HIS A 791 31.42 -8.35 12.48
C HIS A 791 32.20 -9.65 12.37
N ILE A 792 31.81 -10.56 11.49
CA ILE A 792 32.64 -11.71 11.10
C ILE A 792 33.74 -11.19 10.17
N SER A 793 34.99 -11.33 10.55
CA SER A 793 36.19 -10.84 9.85
C SER A 793 36.63 -11.75 8.70
N SER A 794 37.48 -11.24 7.83
CA SER A 794 38.06 -12.01 6.72
C SER A 794 38.93 -13.15 7.25
N GLU A 795 39.65 -12.90 8.34
CA GLU A 795 40.51 -13.84 9.05
C GLU A 795 39.68 -15.03 9.57
N ALA A 796 38.48 -14.79 10.09
CA ALA A 796 37.58 -15.86 10.51
C ALA A 796 37.07 -16.69 9.31
N PHE A 797 36.74 -16.06 8.18
CA PHE A 797 36.41 -16.78 6.95
C PHE A 797 37.59 -17.60 6.43
N GLU A 798 38.81 -17.08 6.49
CA GLU A 798 40.03 -17.78 6.09
C GLU A 798 40.32 -18.98 7.01
N GLN A 799 40.12 -18.84 8.33
CA GLN A 799 40.28 -19.97 9.24
C GLN A 799 39.25 -21.09 9.01
N VAL A 800 38.03 -20.73 8.59
CA VAL A 800 36.95 -21.69 8.34
C VAL A 800 37.04 -22.30 6.95
N PHE A 801 37.21 -21.50 5.89
CA PHE A 801 37.12 -21.94 4.49
C PHE A 801 38.45 -21.85 3.73
N GLY A 802 39.50 -21.31 4.35
CA GLY A 802 40.79 -21.09 3.71
C GLY A 802 41.54 -22.38 3.36
N PRO A 803 42.55 -22.26 2.50
CA PRO A 803 43.21 -23.40 1.87
C PRO A 803 44.21 -24.13 2.78
N GLU A 804 44.68 -23.49 3.86
CA GLU A 804 45.80 -23.97 4.68
C GLU A 804 45.49 -25.24 5.49
N GLN A 805 44.22 -25.58 5.69
CA GLN A 805 43.79 -26.65 6.61
C GLN A 805 43.04 -27.81 5.92
N GLU A 806 43.02 -27.86 4.58
CA GLU A 806 42.30 -28.88 3.77
C GLU A 806 40.86 -29.17 4.25
N LYS A 807 40.18 -28.16 4.81
CA LYS A 807 38.81 -28.34 5.32
C LYS A 807 37.84 -28.44 4.15
N VAL A 808 37.06 -29.52 4.14
CA VAL A 808 36.01 -29.77 3.15
C VAL A 808 34.67 -29.96 3.85
N TYR A 809 33.65 -29.26 3.37
CA TYR A 809 32.28 -29.25 3.86
C TYR A 809 31.34 -29.81 2.78
N PRO A 810 31.31 -31.14 2.57
CA PRO A 810 30.61 -31.74 1.45
C PRO A 810 29.09 -31.73 1.61
N GLU A 811 28.55 -31.54 2.81
CA GLU A 811 27.10 -31.54 3.01
C GLU A 811 26.45 -30.18 2.74
N LEU A 812 27.23 -29.09 2.74
CA LEU A 812 26.71 -27.73 2.62
C LEU A 812 26.17 -27.48 1.21
N LYS A 813 24.86 -27.22 1.11
CA LYS A 813 24.12 -27.02 -0.14
C LYS A 813 23.68 -25.59 -0.36
N LYS A 814 23.44 -24.85 0.72
CA LYS A 814 23.05 -23.43 0.67
C LYS A 814 23.80 -22.63 1.72
N ALA A 815 24.30 -21.48 1.31
CA ALA A 815 24.95 -20.52 2.19
C ALA A 815 24.44 -19.11 1.92
N GLU A 816 24.02 -18.42 2.97
CA GLU A 816 23.56 -17.03 2.94
C GLU A 816 24.51 -16.19 3.80
N VAL A 817 25.32 -15.38 3.13
CA VAL A 817 26.39 -14.55 3.73
C VAL A 817 26.24 -13.07 3.35
N SER A 818 25.04 -12.67 2.94
CA SER A 818 24.72 -11.29 2.56
C SER A 818 24.94 -10.29 3.71
N PHE A 819 25.26 -9.04 3.36
CA PHE A 819 25.47 -7.90 4.27
C PHE A 819 26.59 -8.11 5.31
N ILE A 820 27.57 -8.95 5.01
CA ILE A 820 28.80 -9.09 5.80
C ILE A 820 29.91 -8.27 5.12
N TRP A 821 30.52 -7.34 5.86
CA TRP A 821 31.39 -6.31 5.28
C TRP A 821 32.80 -6.79 4.91
N SER A 822 33.25 -7.88 5.53
CA SER A 822 34.53 -8.52 5.27
C SER A 822 34.54 -9.28 3.95
N VAL A 823 33.40 -9.86 3.55
CA VAL A 823 33.30 -10.75 2.38
C VAL A 823 33.72 -10.05 1.09
N THR A 824 34.78 -10.56 0.48
CA THR A 824 35.32 -10.15 -0.82
C THR A 824 35.23 -11.29 -1.83
N ASP A 825 35.82 -11.09 -3.01
CA ASP A 825 35.94 -12.14 -4.02
C ASP A 825 36.74 -13.37 -3.51
N TRP A 826 37.68 -13.16 -2.58
CA TRP A 826 38.51 -14.23 -1.99
C TRP A 826 37.72 -15.20 -1.10
N GLU A 827 36.90 -14.67 -0.17
CA GLU A 827 36.10 -15.50 0.74
C GLU A 827 35.06 -16.30 -0.04
N VAL A 828 34.46 -15.70 -1.08
CA VAL A 828 33.50 -16.40 -1.95
C VAL A 828 34.17 -17.56 -2.70
N ALA A 829 35.38 -17.36 -3.25
CA ALA A 829 36.15 -18.43 -3.87
C ALA A 829 36.50 -19.54 -2.87
N SER A 830 36.91 -19.17 -1.66
CA SER A 830 37.23 -20.10 -0.57
C SER A 830 36.03 -20.94 -0.16
N ILE A 831 34.84 -20.33 -0.04
CA ILE A 831 33.58 -21.06 0.24
C ILE A 831 33.29 -22.07 -0.86
N PHE A 832 33.39 -21.70 -2.13
CA PHE A 832 33.17 -22.65 -3.23
C PHE A 832 34.19 -23.78 -3.26
N ARG A 833 35.47 -23.51 -2.95
CA ARG A 833 36.50 -24.54 -2.87
C ARG A 833 36.23 -25.52 -1.73
N ALA A 834 35.95 -25.01 -0.54
CA ALA A 834 35.69 -25.83 0.65
C ALA A 834 34.36 -26.59 0.57
N CYS A 835 33.36 -26.09 -0.18
CA CYS A 835 32.01 -26.67 -0.23
C CYS A 835 31.70 -27.26 -1.63
N PRO A 836 32.11 -28.51 -1.93
CA PRO A 836 32.01 -29.07 -3.28
C PRO A 836 30.57 -29.28 -3.77
N ASN A 837 29.60 -29.46 -2.86
CA ASN A 837 28.20 -29.67 -3.19
C ASN A 837 27.32 -28.42 -2.98
N LEU A 838 27.93 -27.25 -2.80
CA LEU A 838 27.21 -25.99 -2.63
C LEU A 838 26.45 -25.67 -3.91
N LYS A 839 25.13 -25.50 -3.81
CA LYS A 839 24.25 -25.21 -4.95
C LYS A 839 23.95 -23.72 -5.07
N GLU A 840 23.85 -23.03 -3.94
CA GLU A 840 23.41 -21.64 -3.87
C GLU A 840 24.23 -20.90 -2.82
N LEU A 841 24.83 -19.78 -3.23
CA LEU A 841 25.55 -18.85 -2.38
C LEU A 841 25.00 -17.43 -2.60
N ASN A 842 24.52 -16.81 -1.53
CA ASN A 842 23.97 -15.45 -1.56
C ASN A 842 24.92 -14.48 -0.87
N VAL A 843 25.26 -13.38 -1.56
CA VAL A 843 26.25 -12.35 -1.16
C VAL A 843 25.70 -10.94 -1.35
N PHE A 844 24.38 -10.76 -1.25
CA PHE A 844 23.73 -9.46 -1.45
C PHE A 844 24.26 -8.42 -0.46
N GLY A 845 24.55 -7.21 -0.93
CA GLY A 845 25.05 -6.15 -0.06
C GLY A 845 26.51 -6.32 0.40
N CYS A 846 27.22 -7.36 -0.05
CA CYS A 846 28.66 -7.52 0.14
C CYS A 846 29.42 -6.67 -0.90
N MET A 847 29.56 -5.37 -0.61
CA MET A 847 30.03 -4.36 -1.59
C MET A 847 31.48 -4.57 -2.10
N LYS A 848 32.27 -5.43 -1.43
CA LYS A 848 33.64 -5.76 -1.84
C LYS A 848 33.72 -6.92 -2.84
N VAL A 849 32.61 -7.62 -3.10
CA VAL A 849 32.50 -8.65 -4.13
C VAL A 849 32.36 -7.96 -5.48
N LYS A 850 33.43 -7.97 -6.28
CA LYS A 850 33.48 -7.28 -7.59
C LYS A 850 33.08 -8.18 -8.74
N GLY A 851 32.89 -9.49 -8.48
CA GLY A 851 32.42 -10.45 -9.48
C GLY A 851 33.53 -10.94 -10.41
N GLN A 852 34.80 -10.81 -9.99
CA GLN A 852 35.96 -11.32 -10.72
C GLN A 852 36.21 -12.82 -10.46
N ILE A 853 35.18 -13.55 -10.02
CA ILE A 853 35.26 -14.94 -9.53
C ILE A 853 34.64 -15.89 -10.55
N GLY A 854 35.34 -16.98 -10.87
CA GLY A 854 34.74 -18.09 -11.59
C GLY A 854 33.74 -18.83 -10.70
N VAL A 855 32.45 -18.78 -11.03
CA VAL A 855 31.43 -19.58 -10.35
C VAL A 855 31.51 -21.02 -10.90
N PRO A 856 31.70 -22.05 -10.06
CA PRO A 856 31.81 -23.41 -10.55
C PRO A 856 30.52 -23.88 -11.24
N ARG A 857 30.67 -24.74 -12.25
CA ARG A 857 29.55 -25.24 -13.05
C ARG A 857 28.46 -25.87 -12.18
N GLY A 858 27.20 -25.51 -12.45
CA GLY A 858 26.06 -26.06 -11.72
C GLY A 858 25.77 -25.39 -10.36
N ARG A 859 26.44 -24.28 -10.05
CA ARG A 859 26.23 -23.49 -8.83
C ARG A 859 25.66 -22.11 -9.14
N ILE A 860 24.98 -21.51 -8.17
CA ILE A 860 24.36 -20.19 -8.28
C ILE A 860 25.03 -19.23 -7.29
N LEU A 861 25.50 -18.10 -7.78
CA LEU A 861 25.93 -16.96 -6.98
C LEU A 861 24.93 -15.80 -7.14
N VAL A 862 24.33 -15.34 -6.04
CA VAL A 862 23.29 -14.30 -6.03
C VAL A 862 23.79 -13.05 -5.31
N GLY A 863 23.50 -11.86 -5.84
CA GLY A 863 23.71 -10.59 -5.12
C GLY A 863 24.97 -9.79 -5.50
N VAL A 864 25.65 -10.12 -6.60
CA VAL A 864 26.86 -9.41 -7.07
C VAL A 864 26.49 -8.14 -7.86
N PRO A 865 27.04 -6.95 -7.53
CA PRO A 865 26.67 -5.67 -8.17
C PRO A 865 27.04 -5.55 -9.66
N ASN A 866 28.15 -6.17 -10.08
CA ASN A 866 28.79 -5.93 -11.39
C ASN A 866 28.98 -7.18 -12.27
N ALA A 867 28.48 -8.35 -11.85
CA ALA A 867 28.55 -9.54 -12.70
C ALA A 867 27.62 -9.36 -13.92
N ASP A 868 28.12 -9.71 -15.09
CA ASP A 868 27.45 -9.67 -16.39
C ASP A 868 26.29 -10.71 -16.43
N GLY A 869 25.24 -10.47 -15.63
CA GLY A 869 24.30 -11.51 -15.23
C GLY A 869 24.92 -12.51 -14.24
N MET A 870 24.08 -13.13 -13.41
CA MET A 870 24.48 -14.29 -12.62
C MET A 870 25.12 -15.32 -13.56
N MET A 871 26.42 -15.59 -13.44
CA MET A 871 27.11 -16.55 -14.29
C MET A 871 26.60 -17.95 -13.98
N ILE A 872 26.16 -18.66 -15.02
CA ILE A 872 25.55 -20.01 -14.91
C ILE A 872 26.49 -21.09 -15.47
N GLU A 873 27.56 -20.74 -16.18
CA GLU A 873 28.52 -21.69 -16.74
C GLU A 873 29.95 -21.09 -16.74
N GLY A 874 30.93 -21.87 -16.26
CA GLY A 874 32.36 -21.62 -16.43
C GLY A 874 33.02 -22.86 -17.03
N ASP A 875 34.06 -22.67 -17.84
CA ASP A 875 34.86 -23.73 -18.46
C ASP A 875 35.72 -24.46 -17.41
N ASP A 876 35.94 -25.77 -17.62
CA ASP A 876 36.56 -26.71 -16.67
C ASP A 876 38.03 -26.41 -16.27
N ASP A 877 38.64 -25.35 -16.81
CA ASP A 877 40.11 -25.20 -16.89
C ASP A 877 40.76 -24.19 -15.94
N ASN A 878 40.07 -23.59 -14.96
CA ASN A 878 40.73 -22.75 -13.95
C ASN A 878 40.16 -22.99 -12.55
N VAL A 879 40.69 -24.02 -11.88
CA VAL A 879 40.54 -24.30 -10.43
C VAL A 879 41.67 -23.64 -9.65
#